data_AF-A0A847CT16-F1
#
_entry.id   AF-A0A847CT16-F1
#
_cell.length_a   1.000
_cell.length_b   1.000
_cell.length_c   1.000
_cell.angle_alpha   90.00
_cell.angle_beta   90.00
_cell.angle_gamma   90.00
#
_symmetry.space_group_name_H-M   'P 1'
#
loop_
_entity.id
_entity.type
_entity.pdbx_description
1 polymer ?
#
loop_
_entity_poly.entity_id
_entity_poly.type
_entity_poly.pdbx_seq_one_letter_code
_entity_poly.pdbx_strand_id
1 'polypeptide(L)'
;MEKLAKDNEIKISVISDSHLLPRDMISYNPEFIKALGADRKLFTESEALLRGALDLIEKNDSDIILITGDLTKDGEYAGHEKFVEIFQEYRNKRPGRYVFPIFGNHDVNSSKAYDYNFQSLEIARKTPSAKPKDLIYLYEELFYGEVIEKYKDSPIFASYLEEVNGKYNRKPGCEYYGQGYTSYVSRVDIGNKKGAYGVTIIGLDTLQYSMDATDSQKDEVNEPGGSMSLPLLKWTLDKAKEARNRNDVVVAIAHHGFIPHFYNQDVYLKPYIIKNWNKRFTNEDPRLMGKTIAEAFADNGISVIFTGHMHAQDIAKVTTINDNSFYDIETGSVVTYPLPVRHIVLTNNLESEKSNYSLDISSEFIKNFDYINLDNNEVTVVNGQDYSSRYLITGDLVAGLVEYVLKNISMANKTSKDLAIEELSKRITGLGKNNFNTLIKFYLRSILGTKNKPKISVKLKPIKFFGTPIVNVYFGKIKNSKKYGKGNKIGIDIVIGDESYPFMIRGKNIMKIIDNIFEQVDGKFLRDTGVVYKWTKNLVNSILHHELLKDDGEIKTISDIINYSYLSHLKGEERQPQWITDAIELFQKENIIEKILRKDVKDVTDKLIPDVFGEILYIPTIKEVLEYDGTLKIMGIKGRQIRRIIRKFAGKDIYDTLKSLGYKRSKAMELILEDKKVQEMVSLLNQRLASVIDSFTNEDIPEYRKFAYKEDNNTFFEIFFKEANGGELISREESFPLVGPMD
;
A
#
# COMPACT_ATOMS: atom_id res chain seq x y z
N MET A 1 -3.06 52.71 1.44
CA MET A 1 -3.14 52.55 -0.03
C MET A 1 -3.99 51.33 -0.28
N GLU A 2 -5.23 51.50 -0.74
CA GLU A 2 -6.07 50.39 -1.18
C GLU A 2 -5.41 49.73 -2.40
N LYS A 3 -5.14 48.44 -2.29
CA LYS A 3 -4.61 47.63 -3.39
C LYS A 3 -5.75 47.49 -4.39
N LEU A 4 -5.68 48.20 -5.51
CA LEU A 4 -6.55 47.94 -6.66
C LEU A 4 -6.24 46.52 -7.14
N ALA A 5 -6.99 45.53 -6.64
CA ALA A 5 -7.09 44.24 -7.31
C ALA A 5 -7.48 44.54 -8.76
N LYS A 6 -6.76 43.98 -9.73
CA LYS A 6 -7.18 44.15 -11.12
C LYS A 6 -8.56 43.49 -11.23
N ASP A 7 -9.52 44.15 -11.86
CA ASP A 7 -10.92 43.71 -11.98
C ASP A 7 -11.11 42.32 -12.66
N ASN A 8 -10.02 41.66 -13.06
CA ASN A 8 -9.98 40.38 -13.75
C ASN A 8 -9.11 39.30 -13.05
N GLU A 9 -8.66 39.55 -11.81
CA GLU A 9 -7.84 38.62 -11.03
C GLU A 9 -8.62 38.06 -9.83
N ILE A 10 -8.36 36.80 -9.47
CA ILE A 10 -8.85 36.16 -8.23
C ILE A 10 -7.76 35.27 -7.63
N LYS A 11 -7.65 35.28 -6.29
CA LYS A 11 -6.65 34.49 -5.58
C LYS A 11 -7.25 33.22 -5.01
N ILE A 12 -6.60 32.11 -5.30
CA ILE A 12 -7.01 30.77 -4.88
C ILE A 12 -5.88 30.16 -4.06
N SER A 13 -6.21 29.48 -2.97
CA SER A 13 -5.29 28.54 -2.32
C SER A 13 -5.84 27.12 -2.40
N VAL A 14 -4.95 26.15 -2.54
CA VAL A 14 -5.26 24.72 -2.60
C VAL A 14 -4.53 24.04 -1.46
N ILE A 15 -5.27 23.21 -0.73
CA ILE A 15 -4.73 22.27 0.26
C ILE A 15 -5.29 20.89 -0.04
N SER A 16 -4.57 19.85 0.39
CA SER A 16 -5.06 18.47 0.26
C SER A 16 -4.77 17.65 1.51
N ASP A 17 -5.49 16.55 1.62
CA ASP A 17 -5.17 15.43 2.51
C ASP A 17 -4.87 15.92 3.94
N SER A 18 -5.81 16.66 4.54
CA SER A 18 -5.61 17.16 5.92
C SER A 18 -5.66 16.05 6.95
N HIS A 19 -6.32 14.93 6.63
CA HIS A 19 -6.44 13.75 7.49
C HIS A 19 -6.72 14.13 8.95
N LEU A 20 -7.62 15.10 9.15
CA LEU A 20 -7.87 15.70 10.45
C LEU A 20 -8.32 14.62 11.42
N LEU A 21 -7.59 14.50 12.52
CA LEU A 21 -8.04 13.78 13.72
C LEU A 21 -8.10 14.82 14.84
N PRO A 22 -9.30 15.21 15.30
CA PRO A 22 -9.47 16.25 16.32
C PRO A 22 -8.65 15.94 17.57
N ARG A 23 -8.05 16.97 18.19
CA ARG A 23 -7.20 16.75 19.38
C ARG A 23 -7.93 16.03 20.51
N ASP A 24 -9.22 16.30 20.66
CA ASP A 24 -10.07 15.69 21.69
C ASP A 24 -10.35 14.20 21.46
N MET A 25 -10.01 13.65 20.29
CA MET A 25 -10.10 12.22 19.97
C MET A 25 -8.76 11.49 20.14
N ILE A 26 -7.71 12.20 20.60
CA ILE A 26 -6.35 11.69 20.71
C ILE A 26 -5.94 11.57 22.18
N SER A 27 -5.49 10.38 22.58
CA SER A 27 -4.79 10.15 23.84
C SER A 27 -3.74 9.04 23.67
N TYR A 28 -2.87 8.85 24.67
CA TYR A 28 -1.97 7.70 24.65
C TYR A 28 -2.79 6.40 24.65
N ASN A 29 -2.72 5.68 23.54
CA ASN A 29 -3.44 4.44 23.30
C ASN A 29 -2.58 3.49 22.45
N PRO A 30 -2.40 2.21 22.82
CA PRO A 30 -1.57 1.28 22.06
C PRO A 30 -1.97 1.12 20.58
N GLU A 31 -3.27 1.15 20.26
CA GLU A 31 -3.73 1.11 18.86
C GLU A 31 -3.47 2.43 18.14
N PHE A 32 -3.46 3.58 18.83
CA PHE A 32 -3.03 4.85 18.24
C PHE A 32 -1.53 4.85 17.95
N ILE A 33 -0.70 4.39 18.89
CA ILE A 33 0.76 4.27 18.70
C ILE A 33 1.08 3.33 17.53
N LYS A 34 0.32 2.24 17.40
CA LYS A 34 0.45 1.32 16.27
C LYS A 34 0.00 1.94 14.95
N ALA A 35 -1.06 2.76 14.95
CA ALA A 35 -1.46 3.51 13.76
C ALA A 35 -0.37 4.52 13.35
N LEU A 36 0.21 5.26 14.31
CA LEU A 36 1.35 6.16 14.08
C LEU A 36 2.59 5.42 13.56
N GLY A 37 2.85 4.19 14.02
CA GLY A 37 3.98 3.39 13.55
C GLY A 37 3.81 2.78 12.15
N ALA A 38 2.59 2.80 11.61
CA ALA A 38 2.23 2.21 10.31
C ALA A 38 1.90 3.28 9.24
N ASP A 39 1.88 4.55 9.61
CA ASP A 39 1.59 5.69 8.73
C ASP A 39 2.67 6.77 8.91
N ARG A 40 2.84 7.63 7.91
CA ARG A 40 3.81 8.74 7.94
C ARG A 40 3.13 10.09 8.19
N LYS A 41 1.80 10.11 8.28
CA LYS A 41 1.01 11.30 8.56
C LYS A 41 1.17 11.75 10.01
N LEU A 42 1.25 13.06 10.19
CA LEU A 42 1.36 13.73 11.48
C LEU A 42 -0.02 13.85 12.16
N PHE A 43 -0.62 12.72 12.54
CA PHE A 43 -1.99 12.70 13.08
C PHE A 43 -2.13 13.47 14.40
N THR A 44 -1.12 13.43 15.27
CA THR A 44 -1.14 14.15 16.55
C THR A 44 -1.12 15.67 16.34
N GLU A 45 -0.48 16.09 15.25
CA GLU A 45 -0.28 17.48 14.85
C GLU A 45 -1.37 17.98 13.87
N SER A 46 -2.23 17.10 13.37
CA SER A 46 -3.12 17.34 12.23
C SER A 46 -3.99 18.60 12.35
N GLU A 47 -4.59 18.85 13.51
CA GLU A 47 -5.39 20.07 13.75
C GLU A 47 -4.53 21.34 13.72
N ALA A 48 -3.35 21.31 14.34
CA ALA A 48 -2.41 22.44 14.33
C ALA A 48 -1.89 22.73 12.92
N LEU A 49 -1.61 21.68 12.14
CA LEU A 49 -1.16 21.80 10.75
C LEU A 49 -2.25 22.35 9.83
N LEU A 50 -3.51 21.90 9.99
CA LEU A 50 -4.64 22.47 9.25
C LEU A 50 -4.80 23.98 9.55
N ARG A 51 -4.67 24.38 10.82
CA ARG A 51 -4.70 25.80 11.19
C ARG A 51 -3.48 26.58 10.66
N GLY A 52 -2.29 25.98 10.69
CA GLY A 52 -1.08 26.56 10.09
C GLY A 52 -1.21 26.76 8.57
N ALA A 53 -1.89 25.84 7.88
CA ALA A 53 -2.24 26.01 6.47
C ALA A 53 -3.17 27.22 6.27
N LEU A 54 -4.21 27.36 7.10
CA LEU A 54 -5.12 28.52 7.07
C LEU A 54 -4.41 29.85 7.33
N ASP A 55 -3.37 29.87 8.18
CA ASP A 55 -2.57 31.07 8.41
C ASP A 55 -1.77 31.49 7.15
N LEU A 56 -1.23 30.53 6.40
CA LEU A 56 -0.58 30.81 5.11
C LEU A 56 -1.60 31.34 4.09
N ILE A 57 -2.79 30.75 4.04
CA ILE A 57 -3.89 31.18 3.15
C ILE A 57 -4.36 32.60 3.50
N GLU A 58 -4.50 32.90 4.79
CA GLU A 58 -4.85 34.23 5.30
C GLU A 58 -3.80 35.26 4.88
N LYS A 59 -2.51 34.94 5.05
CA LYS A 59 -1.38 35.78 4.65
C LYS A 59 -1.32 35.98 3.13
N ASN A 60 -1.65 34.95 2.34
CA ASN A 60 -1.77 35.06 0.89
C ASN A 60 -2.99 35.88 0.46
N ASP A 61 -3.92 36.16 1.39
CA ASP A 61 -5.14 36.94 1.15
C ASP A 61 -5.99 36.29 0.05
N SER A 62 -6.22 34.98 0.15
CA SER A 62 -6.99 34.23 -0.84
C SER A 62 -8.49 34.45 -0.73
N ASP A 63 -9.17 34.52 -1.87
CA ASP A 63 -10.62 34.63 -1.99
C ASP A 63 -11.30 33.25 -1.92
N ILE A 64 -10.64 32.26 -2.51
CA ILE A 64 -11.11 30.88 -2.63
C ILE A 64 -10.12 29.93 -1.96
N ILE A 65 -10.63 28.95 -1.21
CA ILE A 65 -9.91 27.74 -0.83
C ILE A 65 -10.50 26.55 -1.58
N LEU A 66 -9.65 25.82 -2.30
CA LEU A 66 -9.95 24.50 -2.86
C LEU A 66 -9.35 23.43 -1.94
N ILE A 67 -10.12 22.36 -1.66
CA ILE A 67 -9.65 21.27 -0.79
C ILE A 67 -9.87 19.95 -1.52
N THR A 68 -8.79 19.24 -1.85
CA THR A 68 -8.82 18.09 -2.78
C THR A 68 -8.99 16.73 -2.09
N GLY A 69 -9.80 16.65 -1.04
CA GLY A 69 -10.18 15.39 -0.38
C GLY A 69 -9.33 14.97 0.81
N ASP A 70 -9.69 13.81 1.37
CA ASP A 70 -9.15 13.23 2.61
C ASP A 70 -9.09 14.27 3.74
N LEU A 71 -10.28 14.82 4.03
CA LEU A 71 -10.47 15.87 5.02
C LEU A 71 -10.18 15.36 6.43
N THR A 72 -10.60 14.13 6.71
CA THR A 72 -10.49 13.43 8.00
C THR A 72 -9.59 12.21 7.91
N LYS A 73 -9.06 11.73 9.04
CA LYS A 73 -8.13 10.60 9.07
C LYS A 73 -8.77 9.31 8.54
N ASP A 74 -9.95 8.94 9.04
CA ASP A 74 -10.66 7.73 8.65
C ASP A 74 -12.18 7.96 8.70
N GLY A 75 -12.65 9.12 8.25
CA GLY A 75 -14.07 9.38 8.00
C GLY A 75 -14.90 9.51 9.26
N GLU A 76 -14.26 9.83 10.40
CA GLU A 76 -14.94 10.04 11.68
C GLU A 76 -15.96 11.17 11.54
N TYR A 77 -17.22 10.91 11.92
CA TYR A 77 -18.27 11.95 11.87
C TYR A 77 -17.87 13.20 12.68
N ALA A 78 -17.32 12.99 13.88
CA ALA A 78 -16.80 14.07 14.73
C ALA A 78 -15.58 14.79 14.12
N GLY A 79 -14.78 14.09 13.29
CA GLY A 79 -13.72 14.69 12.50
C GLY A 79 -14.28 15.68 11.48
N HIS A 80 -15.34 15.31 10.77
CA HIS A 80 -16.01 16.20 9.84
C HIS A 80 -16.68 17.39 10.54
N GLU A 81 -17.30 17.19 11.71
CA GLU A 81 -17.87 18.29 12.51
C GLU A 81 -16.77 19.31 12.87
N LYS A 82 -15.62 18.83 13.35
CA LYS A 82 -14.49 19.72 13.68
C LYS A 82 -13.92 20.43 12.46
N PHE A 83 -13.84 19.73 11.32
CA PHE A 83 -13.40 20.33 10.07
C PHE A 83 -14.34 21.48 9.66
N VAL A 84 -15.66 21.25 9.68
CA VAL A 84 -16.66 22.27 9.35
C VAL A 84 -16.56 23.46 10.32
N GLU A 85 -16.43 23.21 11.62
CA GLU A 85 -16.21 24.24 12.64
C GLU A 85 -15.01 25.15 12.30
N ILE A 86 -13.84 24.55 12.02
CA ILE A 86 -12.60 25.28 11.69
C ILE A 86 -12.78 26.17 10.44
N PHE A 87 -13.42 25.67 9.39
CA PHE A 87 -13.62 26.43 8.17
C PHE A 87 -14.75 27.47 8.27
N GLN A 88 -15.77 27.23 9.09
CA GLN A 88 -16.77 28.24 9.43
C GLN A 88 -16.14 29.38 10.22
N GLU A 89 -15.29 29.10 11.21
CA GLU A 89 -14.48 30.12 11.91
C GLU A 89 -13.68 30.97 10.91
N TYR A 90 -12.99 30.32 9.96
CA TYR A 90 -12.23 31.00 8.93
C TYR A 90 -13.09 31.88 8.01
N ARG A 91 -14.24 31.39 7.52
CA ARG A 91 -15.18 32.17 6.69
C ARG A 91 -15.75 33.36 7.45
N ASN A 92 -16.08 33.18 8.73
CA ASN A 92 -16.68 34.22 9.56
C ASN A 92 -15.73 35.39 9.87
N LYS A 93 -14.41 35.19 9.78
CA LYS A 93 -13.42 36.27 9.93
C LYS A 93 -13.51 37.33 8.83
N ARG A 94 -13.93 36.96 7.62
CA ARG A 94 -14.06 37.90 6.49
C ARG A 94 -15.15 37.45 5.50
N PRO A 95 -16.23 38.25 5.33
CA PRO A 95 -17.22 38.02 4.28
C PRO A 95 -16.58 37.98 2.88
N GLY A 96 -17.15 37.19 1.97
CA GLY A 96 -16.65 37.04 0.61
C GLY A 96 -15.57 35.97 0.43
N ARG A 97 -15.31 35.14 1.45
CA ARG A 97 -14.48 33.94 1.34
C ARG A 97 -15.29 32.73 0.92
N TYR A 98 -14.72 31.95 0.01
CA TYR A 98 -15.30 30.72 -0.50
C TYR A 98 -14.44 29.52 -0.14
N VAL A 99 -15.08 28.42 0.25
CA VAL A 99 -14.43 27.15 0.58
C VAL A 99 -15.12 26.08 -0.26
N PHE A 100 -14.36 25.41 -1.13
CA PHE A 100 -14.85 24.38 -2.03
C PHE A 100 -14.08 23.09 -1.80
N PRO A 101 -14.53 22.24 -0.87
CA PRO A 101 -13.94 20.92 -0.69
C PRO A 101 -14.54 19.92 -1.67
N ILE A 102 -13.76 18.90 -2.00
CA ILE A 102 -14.26 17.58 -2.41
C ILE A 102 -13.84 16.58 -1.32
N PHE A 103 -14.44 15.40 -1.31
CA PHE A 103 -14.09 14.34 -0.36
C PHE A 103 -13.03 13.42 -0.94
N GLY A 104 -12.34 12.66 -0.09
CA GLY A 104 -11.40 11.60 -0.48
C GLY A 104 -11.81 10.23 0.03
N ASN A 105 -11.00 9.21 -0.28
CA ASN A 105 -11.36 7.83 0.03
C ASN A 105 -11.39 7.53 1.54
N HIS A 106 -10.80 8.37 2.39
CA HIS A 106 -10.88 8.23 3.84
C HIS A 106 -12.15 8.80 4.45
N ASP A 107 -12.84 9.73 3.76
CA ASP A 107 -13.91 10.55 4.35
C ASP A 107 -15.27 9.85 4.48
N VAL A 108 -15.50 8.72 3.81
CA VAL A 108 -16.85 8.15 3.67
C VAL A 108 -16.86 6.67 3.94
N ASN A 109 -17.90 6.18 4.64
CA ASN A 109 -18.15 4.75 4.88
C ASN A 109 -16.93 3.98 5.42
N SER A 110 -16.06 4.64 6.18
CA SER A 110 -14.83 4.06 6.67
C SER A 110 -15.09 3.08 7.80
N SER A 111 -14.57 1.87 7.64
CA SER A 111 -14.58 0.87 8.72
C SER A 111 -13.56 1.16 9.82
N LYS A 112 -12.69 2.15 9.62
CA LYS A 112 -11.53 2.51 10.44
C LYS A 112 -11.72 3.80 11.26
N ALA A 113 -12.93 4.33 11.34
CA ALA A 113 -13.24 5.45 12.21
C ALA A 113 -13.10 5.06 13.70
N TYR A 114 -12.11 5.64 14.40
CA TYR A 114 -11.85 5.36 15.81
C TYR A 114 -11.65 6.65 16.63
N ASP A 115 -12.18 6.62 17.85
CA ASP A 115 -11.84 7.54 18.92
C ASP A 115 -10.79 6.89 19.83
N TYR A 116 -9.62 7.54 19.95
CA TYR A 116 -8.49 7.07 20.74
C TYR A 116 -8.46 7.69 22.14
N ASN A 117 -9.35 8.62 22.48
CA ASN A 117 -9.44 9.28 23.79
C ASN A 117 -10.56 8.66 24.66
N PHE A 118 -10.50 7.35 24.87
CA PHE A 118 -11.51 6.64 25.68
C PHE A 118 -10.94 6.10 26.99
N GLN A 119 -11.75 6.15 28.07
CA GLN A 119 -11.36 5.95 29.48
C GLN A 119 -10.66 4.60 29.80
N SER A 120 -10.67 3.62 28.90
CA SER A 120 -9.81 2.44 28.99
C SER A 120 -8.56 2.64 28.14
N LEU A 121 -7.41 2.85 28.78
CA LEU A 121 -6.10 3.11 28.17
C LEU A 121 -5.58 2.03 27.19
N GLU A 122 -6.34 0.95 26.95
CA GLU A 122 -5.91 -0.21 26.16
C GLU A 122 -6.71 -0.47 24.87
N ILE A 123 -7.87 0.17 24.65
CA ILE A 123 -8.73 -0.13 23.48
C ILE A 123 -9.28 1.16 22.86
N ALA A 124 -8.98 1.39 21.58
CA ALA A 124 -9.63 2.45 20.79
C ALA A 124 -11.12 2.12 20.56
N ARG A 125 -11.99 3.11 20.66
CA ARG A 125 -13.44 2.92 20.50
C ARG A 125 -13.85 3.22 19.07
N LYS A 126 -14.54 2.28 18.41
CA LYS A 126 -15.13 2.54 17.10
C LYS A 126 -16.16 3.68 17.21
N THR A 127 -16.06 4.68 16.35
CA THR A 127 -16.96 5.83 16.28
C THR A 127 -17.77 5.81 14.98
N PRO A 128 -18.93 6.50 14.87
CA PRO A 128 -19.64 6.60 13.60
C PRO A 128 -18.76 7.20 12.50
N SER A 129 -18.79 6.60 11.32
CA SER A 129 -18.22 7.18 10.10
C SER A 129 -19.31 7.87 9.29
N ALA A 130 -18.96 8.97 8.62
CA ALA A 130 -19.88 9.69 7.73
C ALA A 130 -20.32 8.83 6.54
N LYS A 131 -21.61 8.88 6.21
CA LYS A 131 -22.18 8.29 4.98
C LYS A 131 -22.28 9.35 3.88
N PRO A 132 -22.48 8.97 2.60
CA PRO A 132 -22.58 9.94 1.50
C PRO A 132 -23.60 11.08 1.73
N LYS A 133 -24.78 10.78 2.30
CA LYS A 133 -25.77 11.82 2.66
C LYS A 133 -25.34 12.71 3.82
N ASP A 134 -24.55 12.17 4.76
CA ASP A 134 -24.11 12.90 5.94
C ASP A 134 -23.09 13.97 5.53
N LEU A 135 -22.24 13.67 4.55
CA LEU A 135 -21.30 14.61 3.96
C LEU A 135 -22.00 15.82 3.33
N ILE A 136 -23.11 15.62 2.61
CA ILE A 136 -23.89 16.74 2.08
C ILE A 136 -24.53 17.55 3.22
N TYR A 137 -25.10 16.86 4.20
CA TYR A 137 -25.77 17.50 5.33
C TYR A 137 -24.81 18.33 6.21
N LEU A 138 -23.68 17.74 6.64
CA LEU A 138 -22.69 18.37 7.49
C LEU A 138 -22.09 19.63 6.85
N TYR A 139 -21.92 19.62 5.53
CA TYR A 139 -21.28 20.69 4.79
C TYR A 139 -22.28 21.64 4.10
N GLU A 140 -23.59 21.53 4.39
CA GLU A 140 -24.63 22.37 3.79
C GLU A 140 -24.40 23.85 4.10
N GLU A 141 -24.21 24.21 5.37
CA GLU A 141 -23.97 25.63 5.74
C GLU A 141 -22.58 26.11 5.31
N LEU A 142 -21.59 25.22 5.25
CA LEU A 142 -20.24 25.61 4.87
C LEU A 142 -20.11 25.89 3.37
N PHE A 143 -20.73 25.09 2.50
CA PHE A 143 -20.66 25.34 1.04
C PHE A 143 -21.80 24.74 0.22
N TYR A 144 -22.34 23.55 0.54
CA TYR A 144 -23.33 22.88 -0.32
C TYR A 144 -24.65 23.66 -0.46
N GLY A 145 -25.01 24.50 0.51
CA GLY A 145 -26.18 25.39 0.43
C GLY A 145 -26.02 26.53 -0.58
N GLU A 146 -24.79 26.80 -1.04
CA GLU A 146 -24.46 27.92 -1.92
C GLU A 146 -24.01 27.48 -3.32
N VAL A 147 -23.93 26.16 -3.60
CA VAL A 147 -23.56 25.65 -4.93
C VAL A 147 -24.70 25.84 -5.94
N ILE A 148 -24.36 25.95 -7.23
CA ILE A 148 -25.34 26.14 -8.31
C ILE A 148 -26.16 24.86 -8.53
N GLU A 149 -25.50 23.72 -8.60
CA GLU A 149 -26.15 22.43 -8.88
C GLU A 149 -25.34 21.30 -8.24
N LYS A 150 -26.03 20.34 -7.65
CA LYS A 150 -25.47 19.09 -7.11
C LYS A 150 -25.74 17.99 -8.13
N TYR A 151 -24.74 17.18 -8.49
CA TYR A 151 -24.90 16.12 -9.49
C TYR A 151 -26.02 15.14 -9.11
N LYS A 152 -26.16 14.82 -7.81
CA LYS A 152 -27.22 13.95 -7.30
C LYS A 152 -28.65 14.42 -7.60
N ASP A 153 -28.84 15.71 -7.90
CA ASP A 153 -30.16 16.31 -8.18
C ASP A 153 -30.41 16.45 -9.69
N SER A 154 -29.44 16.04 -10.52
CA SER A 154 -29.54 16.12 -11.98
C SER A 154 -30.39 14.97 -12.57
N PRO A 155 -31.11 15.21 -13.67
CA PRO A 155 -31.85 14.15 -14.37
C PRO A 155 -30.97 12.98 -14.83
N ILE A 156 -29.74 13.28 -15.26
CA ILE A 156 -28.78 12.26 -15.71
C ILE A 156 -28.32 11.36 -14.56
N PHE A 157 -28.19 11.90 -13.34
CA PHE A 157 -27.92 11.07 -12.16
C PHE A 157 -29.13 10.23 -11.77
N ALA A 158 -30.35 10.78 -11.83
CA ALA A 158 -31.56 10.01 -11.54
C ALA A 158 -31.69 8.78 -12.46
N SER A 159 -31.48 8.94 -13.77
CA SER A 159 -31.45 7.81 -14.71
C SER A 159 -30.31 6.84 -14.45
N TYR A 160 -29.11 7.35 -14.13
CA TYR A 160 -27.96 6.51 -13.76
C TYR A 160 -28.25 5.66 -12.52
N LEU A 161 -28.82 6.26 -11.48
CA LEU A 161 -29.13 5.58 -10.23
C LEU A 161 -30.21 4.51 -10.42
N GLU A 162 -31.22 4.76 -11.26
CA GLU A 162 -32.22 3.75 -11.64
C GLU A 162 -31.55 2.54 -12.33
N GLU A 163 -30.64 2.78 -13.28
CA GLU A 163 -29.89 1.70 -13.95
C GLU A 163 -29.04 0.91 -12.94
N VAL A 164 -28.30 1.60 -12.07
CA VAL A 164 -27.47 0.98 -11.03
C VAL A 164 -28.33 0.11 -10.11
N ASN A 165 -29.45 0.63 -9.62
CA ASN A 165 -30.35 -0.10 -8.73
C ASN A 165 -31.06 -1.27 -9.42
N GLY A 166 -31.29 -1.19 -10.74
CA GLY A 166 -31.82 -2.30 -11.53
C GLY A 166 -30.79 -3.40 -11.82
N LYS A 167 -29.50 -3.04 -11.92
CA LYS A 167 -28.42 -3.95 -12.28
C LYS A 167 -27.79 -4.66 -11.07
N TYR A 168 -27.64 -3.96 -9.96
CA TYR A 168 -26.91 -4.44 -8.78
C TYR A 168 -27.85 -4.75 -7.62
N ASN A 169 -27.59 -5.85 -6.91
CA ASN A 169 -28.34 -6.20 -5.70
C ASN A 169 -27.83 -5.39 -4.50
N ARG A 170 -28.27 -4.14 -4.41
CA ARG A 170 -27.84 -3.16 -3.40
C ARG A 170 -28.20 -3.61 -1.98
N LYS A 171 -27.41 -3.18 -1.00
CA LYS A 171 -27.75 -3.33 0.41
C LYS A 171 -28.96 -2.44 0.75
N PRO A 172 -29.97 -2.93 1.52
CA PRO A 172 -31.11 -2.10 1.92
C PRO A 172 -30.69 -0.78 2.55
N GLY A 173 -31.20 0.32 2.02
CA GLY A 173 -30.88 1.68 2.44
C GLY A 173 -29.69 2.31 1.72
N CYS A 174 -29.12 1.67 0.69
CA CYS A 174 -28.03 2.21 -0.14
C CYS A 174 -28.49 2.62 -1.54
N GLU A 175 -29.77 2.42 -1.88
CA GLU A 175 -30.36 2.68 -3.20
C GLU A 175 -30.41 4.18 -3.55
N TYR A 176 -30.15 5.07 -2.58
CA TYR A 176 -30.21 6.51 -2.77
C TYR A 176 -28.93 7.13 -3.38
N TYR A 177 -27.84 6.36 -3.47
CA TYR A 177 -26.55 6.86 -3.95
C TYR A 177 -25.89 5.88 -4.93
N GLY A 178 -24.99 6.44 -5.74
CA GLY A 178 -24.09 5.73 -6.66
C GLY A 178 -22.81 6.53 -6.85
N GLN A 179 -21.96 6.15 -7.79
CA GLN A 179 -20.74 6.89 -8.09
C GLN A 179 -21.01 8.37 -8.37
N GLY A 180 -20.18 9.26 -7.81
CA GLY A 180 -20.26 10.69 -8.08
C GLY A 180 -21.24 11.47 -7.21
N TYR A 181 -21.96 10.83 -6.27
CA TYR A 181 -23.09 11.41 -5.52
C TYR A 181 -22.81 12.79 -4.91
N THR A 182 -21.59 13.03 -4.43
CA THR A 182 -21.21 14.30 -3.77
C THR A 182 -20.69 15.37 -4.74
N SER A 183 -20.67 15.11 -6.05
CA SER A 183 -20.21 16.08 -7.07
C SER A 183 -21.12 17.30 -7.15
N TYR A 184 -20.54 18.45 -7.50
CA TYR A 184 -21.25 19.73 -7.58
C TYR A 184 -20.60 20.71 -8.56
N VAL A 185 -21.34 21.75 -8.92
CA VAL A 185 -20.82 22.93 -9.62
C VAL A 185 -21.15 24.19 -8.83
N SER A 186 -20.16 25.07 -8.70
CA SER A 186 -20.30 26.38 -8.08
C SER A 186 -19.68 27.45 -9.00
N ARG A 187 -19.90 28.73 -8.67
CA ARG A 187 -19.36 29.85 -9.42
C ARG A 187 -19.05 31.03 -8.53
N VAL A 188 -17.92 31.67 -8.79
CA VAL A 188 -17.51 32.92 -8.15
C VAL A 188 -17.31 33.99 -9.23
N ASP A 189 -17.88 35.17 -9.04
CA ASP A 189 -17.64 36.31 -9.91
C ASP A 189 -16.21 36.84 -9.70
N ILE A 190 -15.55 37.24 -10.80
CA ILE A 190 -14.28 37.96 -10.73
C ILE A 190 -14.58 39.46 -10.87
N GLY A 191 -14.06 40.25 -9.93
CA GLY A 191 -14.25 41.69 -9.92
C GLY A 191 -15.72 42.12 -9.92
N ASN A 192 -16.05 43.17 -10.68
CA ASN A 192 -17.36 43.81 -10.66
C ASN A 192 -18.35 43.27 -11.72
N LYS A 193 -17.92 42.38 -12.62
CA LYS A 193 -18.75 41.86 -13.73
C LYS A 193 -19.60 40.68 -13.26
N LYS A 194 -20.77 40.96 -12.69
CA LYS A 194 -21.70 39.91 -12.24
C LYS A 194 -22.22 39.05 -13.39
N GLY A 195 -22.13 37.73 -13.23
CA GLY A 195 -22.77 36.75 -14.12
C GLY A 195 -21.99 36.39 -15.39
N ALA A 196 -20.81 36.97 -15.62
CA ALA A 196 -19.91 36.60 -16.71
C ALA A 196 -18.43 36.78 -16.30
N TYR A 197 -17.50 36.14 -17.01
CA TYR A 197 -16.06 36.24 -16.78
C TYR A 197 -15.60 35.81 -15.37
N GLY A 198 -16.38 34.97 -14.70
CA GLY A 198 -16.08 34.45 -13.38
C GLY A 198 -15.19 33.20 -13.41
N VAL A 199 -15.16 32.48 -12.29
CA VAL A 199 -14.63 31.11 -12.21
C VAL A 199 -15.78 30.17 -11.91
N THR A 200 -15.97 29.15 -12.74
CA THR A 200 -16.81 28.00 -12.44
C THR A 200 -15.96 26.89 -11.85
N ILE A 201 -16.31 26.41 -10.66
CA ILE A 201 -15.63 25.32 -9.96
C ILE A 201 -16.50 24.07 -10.09
N ILE A 202 -15.93 22.97 -10.57
CA ILE A 202 -16.60 21.66 -10.67
C ILE A 202 -15.92 20.69 -9.71
N GLY A 203 -16.61 20.30 -8.64
CA GLY A 203 -16.17 19.27 -7.71
C GLY A 203 -16.58 17.88 -8.18
N LEU A 204 -15.59 17.00 -8.39
CA LEU A 204 -15.77 15.66 -8.95
C LEU A 204 -15.52 14.59 -7.90
N ASP A 205 -16.60 13.95 -7.47
CA ASP A 205 -16.55 12.78 -6.60
C ASP A 205 -16.09 11.57 -7.41
N THR A 206 -14.83 11.20 -7.19
CA THR A 206 -14.14 10.09 -7.86
C THR A 206 -14.11 8.82 -7.01
N LEU A 207 -14.78 8.81 -5.86
CA LEU A 207 -14.56 7.80 -4.82
C LEU A 207 -15.27 6.49 -5.15
N GLN A 208 -14.78 5.41 -4.53
CA GLN A 208 -15.35 4.07 -4.64
C GLN A 208 -15.95 3.62 -3.30
N TYR A 209 -17.23 3.98 -3.11
CA TYR A 209 -18.01 3.62 -1.92
C TYR A 209 -19.40 3.02 -2.22
N SER A 210 -19.73 2.87 -3.51
CA SER A 210 -20.97 2.29 -4.02
C SER A 210 -20.70 1.03 -4.83
N MET A 211 -21.64 0.08 -4.81
CA MET A 211 -21.49 -1.24 -5.44
C MET A 211 -21.16 -1.18 -6.94
N ASP A 212 -21.61 -0.15 -7.66
CA ASP A 212 -21.33 0.12 -9.07
C ASP A 212 -19.87 0.52 -9.36
N ALA A 213 -19.15 1.05 -8.37
CA ALA A 213 -17.80 1.59 -8.54
C ALA A 213 -16.71 0.78 -7.84
N THR A 214 -17.05 0.12 -6.72
CA THR A 214 -16.12 -0.68 -5.91
C THR A 214 -15.68 -1.97 -6.60
N ASP A 215 -14.40 -2.33 -6.50
CA ASP A 215 -13.86 -3.61 -6.95
C ASP A 215 -14.47 -4.78 -6.18
N SER A 216 -14.71 -4.58 -4.88
CA SER A 216 -15.37 -5.58 -4.05
C SER A 216 -16.85 -5.78 -4.37
N GLN A 217 -17.44 -4.91 -5.21
CA GLN A 217 -18.87 -4.86 -5.52
C GLN A 217 -19.71 -4.85 -4.24
N LYS A 218 -19.41 -3.92 -3.34
CA LYS A 218 -20.10 -3.74 -2.06
C LYS A 218 -20.50 -2.30 -1.83
N ASP A 219 -21.63 -2.10 -1.17
CA ASP A 219 -22.00 -0.83 -0.57
C ASP A 219 -21.38 -0.69 0.83
N GLU A 220 -21.38 0.53 1.36
CA GLU A 220 -20.84 0.87 2.70
C GLU A 220 -19.38 0.40 2.90
N VAL A 221 -18.56 0.58 1.89
CA VAL A 221 -17.10 0.39 1.95
C VAL A 221 -16.40 1.67 1.49
N ASN A 222 -15.10 1.75 1.76
CA ASN A 222 -14.24 2.80 1.26
C ASN A 222 -12.99 2.17 0.64
N GLU A 223 -12.92 2.16 -0.69
CA GLU A 223 -11.78 1.62 -1.41
C GLU A 223 -10.81 2.75 -1.79
N PRO A 224 -9.49 2.49 -1.78
CA PRO A 224 -8.48 3.51 -2.07
C PRO A 224 -8.42 3.92 -3.55
N GLY A 225 -9.15 3.23 -4.43
CA GLY A 225 -9.13 3.51 -5.86
C GLY A 225 -10.18 4.55 -6.26
N GLY A 226 -9.87 5.30 -7.33
CA GLY A 226 -10.80 6.24 -7.93
C GLY A 226 -11.43 5.75 -9.24
N SER A 227 -12.59 6.28 -9.62
CA SER A 227 -13.15 6.15 -10.97
C SER A 227 -14.09 7.31 -11.30
N MET A 228 -14.34 7.52 -12.60
CA MET A 228 -15.32 8.49 -13.09
C MET A 228 -16.36 7.80 -13.97
N SER A 229 -17.64 7.81 -13.59
CA SER A 229 -18.70 7.22 -14.40
C SER A 229 -18.94 8.02 -15.69
N LEU A 230 -19.45 7.35 -16.74
CA LEU A 230 -19.81 8.02 -17.99
C LEU A 230 -20.91 9.09 -17.79
N PRO A 231 -21.95 8.87 -16.98
CA PRO A 231 -22.94 9.90 -16.64
C PRO A 231 -22.32 11.13 -15.96
N LEU A 232 -21.41 10.96 -15.00
CA LEU A 232 -20.71 12.08 -14.36
C LEU A 232 -19.84 12.85 -15.37
N LEU A 233 -19.14 12.14 -16.26
CA LEU A 233 -18.35 12.73 -17.34
C LEU A 233 -19.21 13.59 -18.26
N LYS A 234 -20.35 13.07 -18.74
CA LYS A 234 -21.27 13.83 -19.62
C LYS A 234 -21.81 15.07 -18.94
N TRP A 235 -22.26 14.95 -17.68
CA TRP A 235 -22.72 16.08 -16.88
C TRP A 235 -21.63 17.15 -16.73
N THR A 236 -20.40 16.73 -16.44
CA THR A 236 -19.24 17.64 -16.32
C THR A 236 -18.99 18.42 -17.60
N LEU A 237 -19.04 17.76 -18.78
CA LEU A 237 -18.87 18.42 -20.06
C LEU A 237 -20.00 19.41 -20.38
N ASP A 238 -21.23 19.12 -19.95
CA ASP A 238 -22.37 20.04 -20.09
C ASP A 238 -22.19 21.28 -19.20
N LYS A 239 -21.81 21.09 -17.93
CA LYS A 239 -21.52 22.20 -17.00
C LYS A 239 -20.36 23.07 -17.49
N ALA A 240 -19.31 22.47 -18.05
CA ALA A 240 -18.20 23.22 -18.63
C ALA A 240 -18.65 24.06 -19.84
N LYS A 241 -19.54 23.53 -20.69
CA LYS A 241 -20.12 24.29 -21.80
C LYS A 241 -20.95 25.47 -21.31
N GLU A 242 -21.77 25.28 -20.28
CA GLU A 242 -22.55 26.36 -19.66
C GLU A 242 -21.64 27.46 -19.10
N ALA A 243 -20.52 27.10 -18.47
CA ALA A 243 -19.52 28.04 -17.97
C ALA A 243 -18.84 28.85 -19.07
N ARG A 244 -18.42 28.19 -20.16
CA ARG A 244 -17.83 28.87 -21.32
C ARG A 244 -18.81 29.83 -22.00
N ASN A 245 -20.09 29.50 -22.06
CA ASN A 245 -21.10 30.43 -22.58
C ASN A 245 -21.20 31.73 -21.77
N ARG A 246 -20.70 31.74 -20.52
CA ARG A 246 -20.57 32.94 -19.66
C ARG A 246 -19.17 33.55 -19.70
N ASN A 247 -18.26 33.04 -20.52
CA ASN A 247 -16.82 33.32 -20.49
C ASN A 247 -16.15 33.07 -19.13
N ASP A 248 -16.72 32.17 -18.32
CA ASP A 248 -16.09 31.79 -17.05
C ASP A 248 -14.88 30.88 -17.32
N VAL A 249 -13.84 31.03 -16.51
CA VAL A 249 -12.77 30.03 -16.41
C VAL A 249 -13.31 28.79 -15.70
N VAL A 250 -13.04 27.60 -16.24
CA VAL A 250 -13.46 26.33 -15.63
C VAL A 250 -12.29 25.71 -14.87
N VAL A 251 -12.47 25.49 -13.58
CA VAL A 251 -11.54 24.79 -12.70
C VAL A 251 -12.24 23.53 -12.17
N ALA A 252 -11.61 22.37 -12.33
CA ALA A 252 -12.08 21.14 -11.71
C ALA A 252 -11.30 20.85 -10.42
N ILE A 253 -11.94 20.19 -9.45
CA ILE A 253 -11.28 19.60 -8.29
C ILE A 253 -11.71 18.14 -8.15
N ALA A 254 -10.78 17.26 -7.82
CA ALA A 254 -11.03 15.86 -7.51
C ALA A 254 -10.02 15.40 -6.45
N HIS A 255 -10.24 14.22 -5.89
CA HIS A 255 -9.26 13.62 -4.98
C HIS A 255 -8.17 12.84 -5.73
N HIS A 256 -8.57 11.90 -6.57
CA HIS A 256 -7.64 11.05 -7.32
C HIS A 256 -7.13 11.74 -8.60
N GLY A 257 -5.91 11.39 -9.02
CA GLY A 257 -5.32 11.83 -10.28
C GLY A 257 -6.07 11.32 -11.52
N PHE A 258 -6.02 12.09 -12.60
CA PHE A 258 -6.62 11.86 -13.92
C PHE A 258 -5.59 11.45 -14.97
N ILE A 259 -4.30 11.64 -14.70
CA ILE A 259 -3.17 11.13 -15.50
C ILE A 259 -2.00 10.76 -14.56
N PRO A 260 -1.03 9.95 -15.03
CA PRO A 260 0.14 9.63 -14.23
C PRO A 260 1.06 10.83 -13.95
N HIS A 261 1.45 11.00 -12.69
CA HIS A 261 2.40 11.95 -12.11
C HIS A 261 3.84 11.42 -12.04
N PHE A 262 4.06 10.14 -12.37
CA PHE A 262 5.41 9.63 -12.62
C PHE A 262 5.37 8.38 -13.51
N TYR A 263 6.54 7.99 -14.03
CA TYR A 263 6.66 6.81 -14.90
C TYR A 263 6.18 5.52 -14.20
N ASN A 264 5.26 4.78 -14.82
CA ASN A 264 4.67 3.54 -14.27
C ASN A 264 3.87 3.71 -12.96
N GLN A 265 3.36 4.91 -12.63
CA GLN A 265 2.42 5.07 -11.51
C GLN A 265 1.20 4.14 -11.65
N ASP A 266 0.69 3.97 -12.87
CA ASP A 266 -0.40 3.06 -13.20
C ASP A 266 -0.04 1.57 -13.07
N VAL A 267 1.23 1.24 -12.82
CA VAL A 267 1.69 -0.13 -12.53
C VAL A 267 1.90 -0.31 -11.04
N TYR A 268 2.59 0.63 -10.40
CA TYR A 268 3.04 0.51 -9.01
C TYR A 268 2.05 1.07 -7.98
N LEU A 269 1.32 2.12 -8.34
CA LEU A 269 0.41 2.90 -7.49
C LEU A 269 -0.96 3.10 -8.17
N LYS A 270 -1.51 2.03 -8.75
CA LYS A 270 -2.82 2.02 -9.45
C LYS A 270 -3.97 2.74 -8.73
N PRO A 271 -4.16 2.59 -7.40
CA PRO A 271 -5.28 3.23 -6.73
C PRO A 271 -5.22 4.77 -6.79
N TYR A 272 -4.03 5.34 -7.00
CA TYR A 272 -3.81 6.77 -6.87
C TYR A 272 -4.28 7.61 -8.06
N ILE A 273 -4.61 6.96 -9.16
CA ILE A 273 -5.21 7.56 -10.35
C ILE A 273 -6.55 6.89 -10.64
N ILE A 274 -7.49 7.59 -11.26
CA ILE A 274 -8.78 7.01 -11.62
C ILE A 274 -8.59 5.82 -12.56
N LYS A 275 -9.28 4.71 -12.29
CA LYS A 275 -9.11 3.44 -13.03
C LYS A 275 -9.26 3.57 -14.54
N ASN A 276 -10.12 4.47 -14.98
CA ASN A 276 -10.46 4.68 -16.38
C ASN A 276 -9.74 5.89 -17.01
N TRP A 277 -8.62 6.34 -16.44
CA TRP A 277 -7.84 7.48 -16.92
C TRP A 277 -7.44 7.35 -18.39
N ASN A 278 -6.93 6.17 -18.80
CA ASN A 278 -6.45 5.89 -20.16
C ASN A 278 -7.51 5.27 -21.07
N LYS A 279 -8.76 5.11 -20.61
CA LYS A 279 -9.82 4.53 -21.42
C LYS A 279 -10.20 5.50 -22.54
N ARG A 280 -9.95 5.09 -23.79
CA ARG A 280 -10.51 5.77 -24.97
C ARG A 280 -11.98 5.36 -25.16
N PHE A 281 -12.89 6.32 -25.22
CA PHE A 281 -14.32 6.02 -25.34
C PHE A 281 -14.75 5.81 -26.79
N THR A 282 -15.56 4.78 -27.03
CA THR A 282 -16.41 4.69 -28.22
C THR A 282 -17.81 5.13 -27.80
N ASN A 283 -18.24 6.33 -28.21
CA ASN A 283 -19.52 6.91 -27.79
C ASN A 283 -20.15 7.73 -28.92
N GLU A 284 -21.47 7.78 -28.98
CA GLU A 284 -22.20 8.63 -29.93
C GLU A 284 -21.98 10.12 -29.66
N ASP A 285 -21.63 10.50 -28.42
CA ASP A 285 -21.23 11.86 -28.10
C ASP A 285 -19.86 12.18 -28.74
N PRO A 286 -19.79 13.09 -29.74
CA PRO A 286 -18.54 13.40 -30.43
C PRO A 286 -17.50 14.05 -29.51
N ARG A 287 -17.90 14.57 -28.34
CA ARG A 287 -16.97 15.09 -27.33
C ARG A 287 -16.12 13.99 -26.71
N LEU A 288 -16.58 12.73 -26.77
CA LEU A 288 -15.96 11.57 -26.13
C LEU A 288 -15.31 10.59 -27.14
N MET A 289 -15.80 10.56 -28.38
CA MET A 289 -15.34 9.57 -29.38
C MET A 289 -13.82 9.58 -29.56
N GLY A 290 -13.18 8.44 -29.31
CA GLY A 290 -11.75 8.22 -29.43
C GLY A 290 -10.90 8.88 -28.34
N LYS A 291 -11.49 9.61 -27.39
CA LYS A 291 -10.78 10.41 -26.38
C LYS A 291 -10.72 9.70 -25.03
N THR A 292 -9.67 9.98 -24.28
CA THR A 292 -9.59 9.76 -22.84
C THR A 292 -10.36 10.84 -22.08
N ILE A 293 -10.49 10.71 -20.75
CA ILE A 293 -11.14 11.74 -19.93
C ILE A 293 -10.38 13.06 -20.00
N ALA A 294 -9.05 13.03 -19.81
CA ALA A 294 -8.19 14.20 -19.89
C ALA A 294 -8.30 14.92 -21.25
N GLU A 295 -8.30 14.16 -22.36
CA GLU A 295 -8.48 14.74 -23.70
C GLU A 295 -9.88 15.32 -23.89
N ALA A 296 -10.93 14.65 -23.38
CA ALA A 296 -12.30 15.16 -23.44
C ALA A 296 -12.45 16.44 -22.61
N PHE A 297 -11.81 16.51 -21.44
CA PHE A 297 -11.77 17.70 -20.58
C PHE A 297 -11.09 18.88 -21.29
N ALA A 298 -9.85 18.70 -21.77
CA ALA A 298 -9.11 19.74 -22.48
C ALA A 298 -9.87 20.28 -23.70
N ASP A 299 -10.42 19.39 -24.53
CA ASP A 299 -11.16 19.79 -25.73
C ASP A 299 -12.54 20.40 -25.44
N ASN A 300 -12.97 20.39 -24.19
CA ASN A 300 -14.18 21.04 -23.72
C ASN A 300 -13.86 22.05 -22.61
N GLY A 301 -12.70 22.71 -22.67
CA GLY A 301 -12.37 23.89 -21.88
C GLY A 301 -12.14 23.65 -20.39
N ILE A 302 -11.99 22.41 -19.97
CA ILE A 302 -11.49 22.05 -18.64
C ILE A 302 -10.00 21.76 -18.80
N SER A 303 -9.18 22.82 -18.74
CA SER A 303 -7.74 22.69 -18.93
C SER A 303 -6.98 22.37 -17.65
N VAL A 304 -7.58 22.57 -16.47
CA VAL A 304 -6.92 22.37 -15.18
C VAL A 304 -7.84 21.62 -14.23
N ILE A 305 -7.28 20.61 -13.56
CA ILE A 305 -7.85 19.96 -12.39
C ILE A 305 -6.85 20.04 -11.23
N PHE A 306 -7.34 20.29 -10.02
CA PHE A 306 -6.57 20.15 -8.81
C PHE A 306 -6.89 18.83 -8.13
N THR A 307 -5.85 18.07 -7.77
CA THR A 307 -5.93 16.73 -7.19
C THR A 307 -5.08 16.62 -5.91
N GLY A 308 -5.08 15.44 -5.29
CA GLY A 308 -4.28 15.10 -4.11
C GLY A 308 -4.05 13.59 -4.05
N HIS A 309 -4.26 12.99 -2.88
CA HIS A 309 -4.29 11.55 -2.62
C HIS A 309 -2.93 10.83 -2.62
N MET A 310 -1.98 11.13 -3.52
CA MET A 310 -0.61 10.59 -3.43
C MET A 310 0.25 11.35 -2.43
N HIS A 311 -0.22 12.51 -1.99
CA HIS A 311 0.44 13.45 -1.09
C HIS A 311 1.69 14.12 -1.69
N ALA A 312 1.89 14.03 -3.00
CA ALA A 312 3.02 14.64 -3.68
C ALA A 312 2.70 16.04 -4.20
N GLN A 313 3.74 16.84 -4.41
CA GLN A 313 3.67 18.12 -5.08
C GLN A 313 4.13 17.93 -6.52
N ASP A 314 3.18 17.71 -7.43
CA ASP A 314 3.53 17.35 -8.81
C ASP A 314 2.50 17.96 -9.79
N ILE A 315 2.95 18.21 -11.01
CA ILE A 315 2.10 18.60 -12.14
C ILE A 315 2.32 17.59 -13.27
N ALA A 316 1.22 17.03 -13.77
CA ALA A 316 1.22 16.24 -14.99
C ALA A 316 0.43 16.96 -16.08
N LYS A 317 0.79 16.70 -17.34
CA LYS A 317 0.17 17.35 -18.51
C LYS A 317 -0.26 16.34 -19.57
N VAL A 318 -1.30 16.67 -20.33
CA VAL A 318 -1.51 16.09 -21.66
C VAL A 318 -1.87 17.18 -22.66
N THR A 319 -1.42 17.04 -23.90
CA THR A 319 -1.85 17.89 -25.02
C THR A 319 -2.64 17.05 -26.01
N THR A 320 -3.84 17.50 -26.35
CA THR A 320 -4.74 16.81 -27.28
C THR A 320 -4.31 17.03 -28.73
N ILE A 321 -4.88 16.26 -29.65
CA ILE A 321 -4.69 16.47 -31.09
C ILE A 321 -5.19 17.84 -31.57
N ASN A 322 -6.11 18.46 -30.84
CA ASN A 322 -6.62 19.81 -31.14
C ASN A 322 -5.74 20.91 -30.53
N ASP A 323 -4.58 20.55 -29.98
CA ASP A 323 -3.62 21.45 -29.36
C ASP A 323 -4.21 22.18 -28.12
N ASN A 324 -5.16 21.53 -27.44
CA ASN A 324 -5.61 21.94 -26.12
C ASN A 324 -4.79 21.20 -25.06
N SER A 325 -4.45 21.86 -23.97
CA SER A 325 -3.73 21.24 -22.85
C SER A 325 -4.65 20.95 -21.67
N PHE A 326 -4.39 19.83 -21.01
CA PHE A 326 -4.92 19.43 -19.71
C PHE A 326 -3.76 19.36 -18.72
N TYR A 327 -3.93 19.97 -17.55
CA TYR A 327 -2.99 19.90 -16.44
C TYR A 327 -3.69 19.28 -15.25
N ASP A 328 -3.08 18.22 -14.73
CA ASP A 328 -3.42 17.62 -13.45
C ASP A 328 -2.43 18.14 -12.42
N ILE A 329 -2.93 18.90 -11.45
CA ILE A 329 -2.12 19.65 -10.51
C ILE A 329 -2.32 19.02 -9.12
N GLU A 330 -1.46 18.05 -8.80
CA GLU A 330 -1.51 17.31 -7.54
C GLU A 330 -0.89 18.15 -6.42
N THR A 331 -1.67 18.38 -5.36
CA THR A 331 -1.21 19.14 -4.19
C THR A 331 -0.89 18.21 -3.03
N GLY A 332 0.30 18.35 -2.46
CA GLY A 332 0.74 17.52 -1.35
C GLY A 332 -0.07 17.72 -0.06
N SER A 333 0.04 16.76 0.85
CA SER A 333 -0.72 16.75 2.10
C SER A 333 -0.19 17.74 3.13
N VAL A 334 -1.08 18.48 3.79
CA VAL A 334 -0.72 19.39 4.90
C VAL A 334 -0.21 18.65 6.14
N VAL A 335 -0.34 17.31 6.22
CA VAL A 335 0.14 16.48 7.35
C VAL A 335 1.24 15.49 7.00
N THR A 336 1.81 15.55 5.80
CA THR A 336 3.05 14.85 5.46
C THR A 336 4.08 15.82 4.94
N TYR A 337 5.36 15.42 4.96
CA TYR A 337 6.41 16.21 4.32
C TYR A 337 6.02 16.58 2.88
N PRO A 338 6.23 17.82 2.40
CA PRO A 338 6.87 18.96 3.08
C PRO A 338 5.89 19.94 3.76
N LEU A 339 4.63 19.56 3.99
CA LEU A 339 3.55 20.40 4.54
C LEU A 339 3.16 21.59 3.64
N PRO A 340 2.81 21.37 2.36
CA PRO A 340 2.57 22.45 1.41
C PRO A 340 1.19 23.08 1.50
N VAL A 341 1.12 24.33 1.03
CA VAL A 341 -0.08 25.04 0.58
C VAL A 341 0.24 25.63 -0.79
N ARG A 342 -0.59 25.38 -1.80
CA ARG A 342 -0.40 25.94 -3.14
C ARG A 342 -1.25 27.20 -3.29
N HIS A 343 -0.67 28.26 -3.85
CA HIS A 343 -1.29 29.55 -4.10
C HIS A 343 -1.35 29.80 -5.60
N ILE A 344 -2.50 30.28 -6.08
CA ILE A 344 -2.76 30.55 -7.48
C ILE A 344 -3.33 31.96 -7.62
N VAL A 345 -2.76 32.73 -8.54
CA VAL A 345 -3.40 33.95 -9.07
C VAL A 345 -3.97 33.61 -10.43
N LEU A 346 -5.30 33.54 -10.51
CA LEU A 346 -6.01 33.31 -11.76
C LEU A 346 -6.38 34.65 -12.38
N THR A 347 -5.96 34.88 -13.61
CA THR A 347 -6.27 36.10 -14.37
C THR A 347 -7.11 35.74 -15.59
N ASN A 348 -8.38 36.14 -15.59
CA ASN A 348 -9.26 35.94 -16.76
C ASN A 348 -8.99 37.03 -17.81
N ASN A 349 -8.93 36.67 -19.09
CA ASN A 349 -8.82 37.63 -20.17
C ASN A 349 -10.20 38.18 -20.56
N LEU A 350 -10.51 39.39 -20.07
CA LEU A 350 -11.78 40.07 -20.32
C LEU A 350 -12.02 40.48 -21.79
N GLU A 351 -10.99 40.44 -22.62
CA GLU A 351 -11.06 40.79 -24.05
C GLU A 351 -11.20 39.54 -24.94
N SER A 352 -11.03 38.34 -24.39
CA SER A 352 -11.17 37.09 -25.11
C SER A 352 -12.61 36.58 -25.07
N GLU A 353 -13.19 36.30 -26.23
CA GLU A 353 -14.47 35.57 -26.35
C GLU A 353 -14.30 34.04 -26.19
N LYS A 354 -13.11 33.57 -25.84
CA LYS A 354 -12.77 32.12 -25.75
C LYS A 354 -12.35 31.68 -24.34
N SER A 355 -12.64 32.47 -23.31
CA SER A 355 -12.26 32.15 -21.92
C SER A 355 -10.76 31.86 -21.76
N ASN A 356 -9.90 32.63 -22.43
CA ASN A 356 -8.45 32.52 -22.23
C ASN A 356 -8.08 33.07 -20.84
N TYR A 357 -7.12 32.46 -20.17
CA TYR A 357 -6.68 32.90 -18.84
C TYR A 357 -5.23 32.54 -18.59
N SER A 358 -4.65 33.15 -17.56
CA SER A 358 -3.38 32.72 -17.01
C SER A 358 -3.50 32.30 -15.56
N LEU A 359 -2.61 31.40 -15.16
CA LEU A 359 -2.43 30.96 -13.78
C LEU A 359 -0.98 31.20 -13.38
N ASP A 360 -0.76 31.95 -12.31
CA ASP A 360 0.53 32.04 -11.62
C ASP A 360 0.45 31.19 -10.36
N ILE A 361 1.21 30.10 -10.31
CA ILE A 361 1.17 29.09 -9.26
C ILE A 361 2.47 29.12 -8.46
N SER A 362 2.35 29.18 -7.14
CA SER A 362 3.46 29.08 -6.20
C SER A 362 3.11 28.18 -5.01
N SER A 363 4.08 27.51 -4.42
CA SER A 363 3.91 26.74 -3.18
C SER A 363 4.57 27.44 -1.99
N GLU A 364 3.86 27.54 -0.87
CA GLU A 364 4.42 27.86 0.46
C GLU A 364 4.33 26.61 1.35
N PHE A 365 5.19 26.50 2.36
CA PHE A 365 5.25 25.34 3.26
C PHE A 365 5.10 25.79 4.70
N ILE A 366 4.39 25.01 5.51
CA ILE A 366 4.21 25.28 6.95
C ILE A 366 5.56 25.17 7.66
N LYS A 367 6.07 26.29 8.15
CA LYS A 367 7.39 26.37 8.82
C LYS A 367 7.30 26.20 10.32
N ASN A 368 6.33 26.84 10.95
CA ASN A 368 6.18 26.83 12.39
C ASN A 368 4.74 26.48 12.76
N PHE A 369 4.56 25.67 13.79
CA PHE A 369 3.25 25.35 14.35
C PHE A 369 3.41 24.89 15.80
N ASP A 370 2.37 25.14 16.60
CA ASP A 370 2.28 24.71 17.99
C ASP A 370 1.21 23.62 18.10
N TYR A 371 1.51 22.52 18.77
CA TYR A 371 0.56 21.43 18.96
C TYR A 371 0.65 20.83 20.37
N ILE A 372 -0.40 20.14 20.79
CA ILE A 372 -0.44 19.44 22.08
C ILE A 372 -0.08 17.97 21.84
N ASN A 373 1.06 17.53 22.38
CA ASN A 373 1.53 16.15 22.23
C ASN A 373 0.69 15.15 23.06
N LEU A 374 1.07 13.87 23.00
CA LEU A 374 0.38 12.78 23.72
C LEU A 374 0.48 12.88 25.25
N ASP A 375 1.49 13.59 25.76
CA ASP A 375 1.67 13.85 27.19
C ASP A 375 0.91 15.11 27.66
N ASN A 376 0.07 15.69 26.80
CA ASN A 376 -0.66 16.94 26.99
C ASN A 376 0.25 18.17 27.19
N ASN A 377 1.49 18.13 26.69
CA ASN A 377 2.37 19.29 26.68
C ASN A 377 2.24 20.04 25.35
N GLU A 378 2.29 21.37 25.43
CA GLU A 378 2.42 22.22 24.26
C GLU A 378 3.85 22.13 23.71
N VAL A 379 3.96 21.89 22.39
CA VAL A 379 5.23 21.73 21.68
C VAL A 379 5.25 22.67 20.49
N THR A 380 6.29 23.51 20.43
CA THR A 380 6.56 24.38 19.29
C THR A 380 7.52 23.72 18.32
N VAL A 381 7.09 23.58 17.07
CA VAL A 381 7.95 23.18 15.95
C VAL A 381 8.37 24.44 15.20
N VAL A 382 9.68 24.68 15.08
CA VAL A 382 10.23 25.87 14.40
C VAL A 382 10.71 25.59 12.96
N ASN A 383 10.72 24.32 12.57
CA ASN A 383 11.06 23.89 11.21
C ASN A 383 10.22 22.66 10.84
N GLY A 384 9.04 22.91 10.27
CA GLY A 384 8.07 21.88 9.90
C GLY A 384 8.59 20.89 8.85
N GLN A 385 9.44 21.35 7.92
CA GLN A 385 10.05 20.46 6.92
C GLN A 385 11.07 19.51 7.57
N ASP A 386 11.96 20.01 8.40
CA ASP A 386 12.90 19.15 9.15
C ASP A 386 12.14 18.19 10.07
N TYR A 387 11.10 18.67 10.76
CA TYR A 387 10.27 17.85 11.64
C TYR A 387 9.55 16.72 10.87
N SER A 388 8.83 17.04 9.80
CA SER A 388 8.08 16.08 8.99
C SER A 388 8.98 15.12 8.21
N SER A 389 10.18 15.56 7.80
CA SER A 389 11.16 14.70 7.11
C SER A 389 11.66 13.53 7.97
N ARG A 390 11.48 13.56 9.30
CA ARG A 390 11.87 12.46 10.20
C ARG A 390 10.93 11.25 10.10
N TYR A 391 9.77 11.40 9.47
CA TYR A 391 8.80 10.32 9.26
C TYR A 391 9.14 9.53 8.00
N LEU A 392 10.36 8.98 8.01
CA LEU A 392 10.99 8.25 6.91
C LEU A 392 10.40 6.85 6.72
N ILE A 393 10.70 6.26 5.57
CA ILE A 393 10.57 4.81 5.37
C ILE A 393 11.65 4.14 6.22
N THR A 394 11.23 3.64 7.38
CA THR A 394 12.09 2.94 8.34
C THR A 394 11.85 1.43 8.29
N GLY A 395 12.78 0.66 8.87
CA GLY A 395 12.55 -0.78 9.00
C GLY A 395 11.39 -1.13 9.93
N ASP A 396 11.02 -0.24 10.84
CA ASP A 396 9.82 -0.37 11.67
C ASP A 396 8.54 -0.25 10.86
N LEU A 397 8.44 0.77 10.00
CA LEU A 397 7.32 0.96 9.09
C LEU A 397 7.15 -0.25 8.18
N VAL A 398 8.23 -0.67 7.50
CA VAL A 398 8.20 -1.80 6.56
C VAL A 398 7.88 -3.11 7.29
N ALA A 399 8.44 -3.35 8.47
CA ALA A 399 8.11 -4.54 9.26
C ALA A 399 6.66 -4.55 9.73
N GLY A 400 6.12 -3.39 10.14
CA GLY A 400 4.72 -3.23 10.51
C GLY A 400 3.77 -3.50 9.34
N LEU A 401 4.10 -3.00 8.15
CA LEU A 401 3.35 -3.28 6.91
C LEU A 401 3.39 -4.78 6.55
N VAL A 402 4.55 -5.43 6.66
CA VAL A 402 4.65 -6.88 6.44
C VAL A 402 3.80 -7.64 7.45
N GLU A 403 3.82 -7.27 8.73
CA GLU A 403 2.97 -7.89 9.75
C GLU A 403 1.48 -7.69 9.44
N TYR A 404 1.08 -6.49 9.03
CA TYR A 404 -0.28 -6.18 8.61
C TYR A 404 -0.71 -7.04 7.41
N VAL A 405 0.13 -7.16 6.39
CA VAL A 405 -0.12 -8.02 5.23
C VAL A 405 -0.23 -9.49 5.65
N LEU A 406 0.66 -9.98 6.52
CA LEU A 406 0.61 -11.35 7.02
C LEU A 406 -0.67 -11.63 7.82
N LYS A 407 -1.19 -10.64 8.55
CA LYS A 407 -2.48 -10.74 9.26
C LYS A 407 -3.68 -10.78 8.29
N ASN A 408 -3.61 -10.03 7.19
CA ASN A 408 -4.74 -9.86 6.26
C ASN A 408 -4.77 -10.84 5.09
N ILE A 409 -3.62 -11.38 4.69
CA ILE A 409 -3.58 -12.61 3.91
C ILE A 409 -4.25 -13.68 4.79
N SER A 410 -4.99 -14.61 4.18
CA SER A 410 -5.75 -15.72 4.79
C SER A 410 -5.00 -16.61 5.82
N MET A 411 -3.83 -16.23 6.33
CA MET A 411 -3.15 -16.86 7.45
C MET A 411 -3.87 -16.70 8.80
N ALA A 412 -4.65 -15.64 9.02
CA ALA A 412 -5.37 -15.45 10.29
C ALA A 412 -6.31 -16.62 10.66
N ASN A 413 -6.77 -17.39 9.67
CA ASN A 413 -7.65 -18.56 9.86
C ASN A 413 -7.04 -19.90 9.43
N LYS A 414 -5.77 -19.95 9.00
CA LYS A 414 -5.10 -21.18 8.55
C LYS A 414 -4.09 -21.64 9.58
N THR A 415 -4.12 -22.93 9.93
CA THR A 415 -3.06 -23.56 10.74
C THR A 415 -1.80 -23.78 9.91
N SER A 416 -0.63 -23.90 10.55
CA SER A 416 0.61 -24.33 9.89
C SER A 416 0.46 -25.67 9.16
N LYS A 417 -0.45 -26.53 9.64
CA LYS A 417 -0.83 -27.79 8.97
C LYS A 417 -1.59 -27.55 7.66
N ASP A 418 -2.52 -26.59 7.63
CA ASP A 418 -3.23 -26.20 6.40
C ASP A 418 -2.28 -25.65 5.34
N LEU A 419 -1.35 -24.78 5.77
CA LEU A 419 -0.29 -24.26 4.91
C LEU A 419 0.60 -25.39 4.36
N ALA A 420 0.98 -26.34 5.21
CA ALA A 420 1.76 -27.51 4.79
C ALA A 420 0.99 -28.42 3.81
N ILE A 421 -0.32 -28.60 3.99
CA ILE A 421 -1.17 -29.33 3.03
C ILE A 421 -1.13 -28.63 1.68
N GLU A 422 -1.37 -27.32 1.66
CA GLU A 422 -1.40 -26.53 0.44
C GLU A 422 -0.08 -26.64 -0.34
N GLU A 423 1.06 -26.49 0.35
CA GLU A 423 2.39 -26.55 -0.26
C GLU A 423 2.76 -27.98 -0.71
N LEU A 424 2.49 -28.99 0.11
CA LEU A 424 2.76 -30.39 -0.26
C LEU A 424 1.90 -30.84 -1.45
N SER A 425 0.66 -30.35 -1.54
CA SER A 425 -0.25 -30.62 -2.65
C SER A 425 0.21 -30.02 -3.97
N LYS A 426 0.95 -28.89 -3.96
CA LYS A 426 1.56 -28.31 -5.17
C LYS A 426 2.66 -29.21 -5.75
N ARG A 427 3.37 -29.95 -4.89
CA ARG A 427 4.51 -30.80 -5.27
C ARG A 427 4.12 -32.20 -5.75
N ILE A 428 2.85 -32.59 -5.57
CA ILE A 428 2.37 -33.94 -5.86
C ILE A 428 1.15 -33.85 -6.78
N THR A 429 1.35 -34.08 -8.08
CA THR A 429 0.27 -34.13 -9.07
C THR A 429 -0.46 -35.49 -9.03
N GLY A 430 -1.79 -35.48 -9.13
CA GLY A 430 -2.60 -36.70 -9.34
C GLY A 430 -2.93 -37.56 -8.11
N LEU A 431 -2.48 -37.19 -6.90
CA LEU A 431 -2.95 -37.81 -5.64
C LEU A 431 -3.96 -36.89 -4.97
N GLY A 432 -4.99 -37.47 -4.32
CA GLY A 432 -6.08 -36.72 -3.69
C GLY A 432 -5.57 -35.58 -2.82
N LYS A 433 -5.68 -34.35 -3.35
CA LYS A 433 -5.04 -33.10 -2.87
C LYS A 433 -5.43 -32.70 -1.44
N ASN A 434 -6.31 -33.47 -0.78
CA ASN A 434 -6.93 -33.11 0.49
C ASN A 434 -6.60 -34.09 1.63
N ASN A 435 -5.80 -35.15 1.40
CA ASN A 435 -5.45 -36.10 2.47
C ASN A 435 -3.99 -35.95 2.94
N PHE A 436 -3.81 -35.19 4.02
CA PHE A 436 -2.52 -34.91 4.64
C PHE A 436 -1.68 -36.17 4.93
N ASN A 437 -2.31 -37.24 5.40
CA ASN A 437 -1.60 -38.49 5.71
C ASN A 437 -0.95 -39.10 4.47
N THR A 438 -1.55 -38.93 3.30
CA THR A 438 -1.00 -39.43 2.03
C THR A 438 0.18 -38.55 1.58
N LEU A 439 0.01 -37.23 1.64
CA LEU A 439 1.04 -36.25 1.29
C LEU A 439 2.31 -36.44 2.13
N ILE A 440 2.15 -36.53 3.46
CA ILE A 440 3.27 -36.75 4.39
C ILE A 440 3.99 -38.05 4.10
N LYS A 441 3.28 -39.16 3.80
CA LYS A 441 3.95 -40.44 3.51
C LYS A 441 4.84 -40.34 2.28
N PHE A 442 4.36 -39.66 1.24
CA PHE A 442 5.15 -39.44 0.03
C PHE A 442 6.38 -38.59 0.32
N TYR A 443 6.19 -37.49 1.06
CA TYR A 443 7.27 -36.59 1.44
C TYR A 443 8.30 -37.25 2.36
N LEU A 444 7.89 -37.95 3.42
CA LEU A 444 8.79 -38.72 4.28
C LEU A 444 9.58 -39.76 3.49
N ARG A 445 8.96 -40.42 2.49
CA ARG A 445 9.67 -41.33 1.59
C ARG A 445 10.67 -40.61 0.70
N SER A 446 10.34 -39.41 0.21
CA SER A 446 11.23 -38.64 -0.66
C SER A 446 12.45 -38.12 0.09
N ILE A 447 12.32 -37.72 1.37
CA ILE A 447 13.43 -37.20 2.17
C ILE A 447 14.25 -38.30 2.86
N LEU A 448 13.62 -39.38 3.35
CA LEU A 448 14.32 -40.45 4.08
C LEU A 448 14.84 -41.57 3.16
N GLY A 449 14.26 -41.72 1.96
CA GLY A 449 14.54 -42.85 1.09
C GLY A 449 13.93 -44.16 1.59
N THR A 450 14.41 -45.29 1.08
CA THR A 450 13.93 -46.63 1.42
C THR A 450 15.03 -47.42 2.14
N LYS A 451 14.71 -48.58 2.72
CA LYS A 451 15.70 -49.41 3.42
C LYS A 451 16.97 -49.69 2.60
N ASN A 452 16.80 -49.96 1.31
CA ASN A 452 17.92 -50.33 0.42
C ASN A 452 18.72 -49.11 -0.05
N LYS A 453 18.13 -47.92 0.00
CA LYS A 453 18.75 -46.66 -0.40
C LYS A 453 18.36 -45.56 0.60
N PRO A 454 18.85 -45.64 1.85
CA PRO A 454 18.57 -44.62 2.86
C PRO A 454 19.23 -43.31 2.43
N LYS A 455 18.47 -42.21 2.45
CA LYS A 455 19.01 -40.87 2.15
C LYS A 455 19.71 -40.25 3.37
N ILE A 456 19.42 -40.74 4.57
CA ILE A 456 20.06 -40.32 5.81
C ILE A 456 20.92 -41.47 6.34
N SER A 457 22.24 -41.28 6.30
CA SER A 457 23.23 -42.21 6.86
C SER A 457 24.28 -41.42 7.64
N VAL A 458 24.29 -41.57 8.96
CA VAL A 458 25.12 -40.77 9.87
C VAL A 458 26.21 -41.64 10.48
N LYS A 459 27.47 -41.30 10.23
CA LYS A 459 28.63 -41.92 10.88
C LYS A 459 28.89 -41.21 12.21
N LEU A 460 28.79 -41.95 13.32
CA LEU A 460 29.03 -41.43 14.67
C LEU A 460 30.49 -41.58 15.08
N LYS A 461 30.92 -40.86 16.13
CA LYS A 461 32.28 -41.01 16.68
C LYS A 461 32.58 -42.47 17.05
N PRO A 462 33.80 -42.98 16.80
CA PRO A 462 34.19 -44.35 17.11
C PRO A 462 33.95 -44.71 18.58
N ILE A 463 33.48 -45.92 18.82
CA ILE A 463 33.35 -46.50 20.15
C ILE A 463 34.49 -47.50 20.34
N LYS A 464 35.27 -47.31 21.42
CA LYS A 464 36.39 -48.18 21.79
C LYS A 464 35.92 -49.66 21.77
N PHE A 465 36.62 -50.51 21.02
CA PHE A 465 36.32 -51.94 20.78
C PHE A 465 35.11 -52.30 19.91
N PHE A 466 34.29 -51.33 19.46
CA PHE A 466 33.07 -51.59 18.67
C PHE A 466 33.07 -50.89 17.30
N GLY A 467 34.14 -50.16 16.96
CA GLY A 467 34.26 -49.47 15.68
C GLY A 467 33.36 -48.23 15.58
N THR A 468 33.09 -47.81 14.34
CA THR A 468 32.33 -46.59 14.01
C THR A 468 30.86 -46.95 13.77
N PRO A 469 29.93 -46.55 14.65
CA PRO A 469 28.52 -46.81 14.43
C PRO A 469 27.98 -45.98 13.26
N ILE A 470 27.14 -46.60 12.44
CA ILE A 470 26.42 -45.94 11.34
C ILE A 470 24.91 -46.02 11.63
N VAL A 471 24.22 -44.88 11.60
CA VAL A 471 22.77 -44.83 11.77
C VAL A 471 22.13 -44.55 10.42
N ASN A 472 21.34 -45.51 9.92
CA ASN A 472 20.58 -45.37 8.68
C ASN A 472 19.12 -45.13 9.00
N VAL A 473 18.54 -44.05 8.46
CA VAL A 473 17.12 -43.73 8.64
C VAL A 473 16.41 -43.79 7.29
N TYR A 474 15.26 -44.48 7.26
CA TYR A 474 14.52 -44.73 6.04
C TYR A 474 13.01 -44.82 6.27
N PHE A 475 12.23 -44.62 5.21
CA PHE A 475 10.79 -44.85 5.22
C PHE A 475 10.45 -46.25 4.68
N GLY A 476 9.52 -46.97 5.31
CA GLY A 476 9.13 -48.30 4.85
C GLY A 476 7.83 -48.82 5.44
N LYS A 477 7.45 -50.04 5.06
CA LYS A 477 6.31 -50.75 5.67
C LYS A 477 6.76 -51.52 6.92
N ILE A 478 5.86 -51.69 7.88
CA ILE A 478 6.08 -52.55 9.05
C ILE A 478 6.25 -54.00 8.57
N LYS A 479 7.39 -54.61 8.89
CA LYS A 479 7.72 -55.97 8.45
C LYS A 479 6.99 -57.02 9.29
N ASN A 480 6.97 -56.86 10.61
CA ASN A 480 6.25 -57.75 11.52
C ASN A 480 4.80 -57.27 11.75
N SER A 481 3.98 -57.37 10.69
CA SER A 481 2.58 -56.93 10.72
C SER A 481 1.71 -57.73 11.69
N LYS A 482 2.08 -58.98 12.02
CA LYS A 482 1.38 -59.81 13.02
C LYS A 482 1.48 -59.21 14.42
N LYS A 483 2.67 -58.74 14.83
CA LYS A 483 2.88 -58.16 16.16
C LYS A 483 2.42 -56.71 16.27
N TYR A 484 2.63 -55.92 15.21
CA TYR A 484 2.53 -54.47 15.29
C TYR A 484 1.41 -53.85 14.44
N GLY A 485 0.68 -54.67 13.67
CA GLY A 485 -0.32 -54.24 12.70
C GLY A 485 0.28 -53.88 11.33
N LYS A 486 -0.58 -53.80 10.32
CA LYS A 486 -0.18 -53.27 8.99
C LYS A 486 -0.04 -51.75 9.05
N GLY A 487 0.99 -51.21 8.41
CA GLY A 487 1.19 -49.76 8.34
C GLY A 487 2.58 -49.37 7.86
N ASN A 488 2.83 -48.06 7.81
CA ASN A 488 4.14 -47.50 7.53
C ASN A 488 4.95 -47.27 8.80
N LYS A 489 6.27 -47.15 8.65
CA LYS A 489 7.22 -46.84 9.70
C LYS A 489 8.37 -45.97 9.18
N ILE A 490 8.99 -45.26 10.10
CA ILE A 490 10.37 -44.81 9.95
C ILE A 490 11.23 -45.91 10.56
N GLY A 491 12.10 -46.50 9.75
CA GLY A 491 13.10 -47.47 10.20
C GLY A 491 14.40 -46.77 10.57
N ILE A 492 15.03 -47.21 11.65
CA ILE A 492 16.30 -46.69 12.17
C ILE A 492 17.21 -47.91 12.38
N ASP A 493 18.08 -48.17 11.43
CA ASP A 493 19.04 -49.29 11.51
C ASP A 493 20.36 -48.76 12.07
N ILE A 494 20.76 -49.24 13.26
CA ILE A 494 22.05 -48.92 13.87
C ILE A 494 23.02 -50.04 13.49
N VAL A 495 24.06 -49.73 12.71
CA VAL A 495 25.06 -50.68 12.24
C VAL A 495 26.36 -50.49 13.02
N ILE A 496 26.90 -51.57 13.58
CA ILE A 496 28.14 -51.59 14.37
C ILE A 496 28.96 -52.79 13.89
N GLY A 497 30.07 -52.54 13.18
CA GLY A 497 30.77 -53.60 12.44
C GLY A 497 29.83 -54.23 11.41
N ASP A 498 29.70 -55.55 11.44
CA ASP A 498 28.83 -56.31 10.53
C ASP A 498 27.41 -56.55 11.09
N GLU A 499 27.13 -56.09 12.31
CA GLU A 499 25.83 -56.28 12.96
C GLU A 499 24.91 -55.08 12.73
N SER A 500 23.63 -55.35 12.42
CA SER A 500 22.59 -54.33 12.23
C SER A 500 21.46 -54.50 13.23
N TYR A 501 21.11 -53.42 13.91
CA TYR A 501 20.11 -53.35 14.97
C TYR A 501 18.92 -52.50 14.52
N PRO A 502 17.80 -53.13 14.09
CA PRO A 502 16.67 -52.42 13.52
C PRO A 502 15.72 -51.88 14.60
N PHE A 503 15.51 -50.58 14.59
CA PHE A 503 14.48 -49.89 15.35
C PHE A 503 13.43 -49.29 14.41
N MET A 504 12.27 -48.94 14.95
CA MET A 504 11.22 -48.30 14.20
C MET A 504 10.40 -47.30 15.03
N ILE A 505 9.83 -46.33 14.33
CA ILE A 505 8.72 -45.51 14.81
C ILE A 505 7.51 -45.85 13.93
N ARG A 506 6.41 -46.33 14.53
CA ARG A 506 5.21 -46.71 13.79
C ARG A 506 4.45 -45.49 13.27
N GLY A 507 3.75 -45.65 12.14
CA GLY A 507 2.96 -44.60 11.49
C GLY A 507 2.06 -43.79 12.42
N LYS A 508 1.37 -44.44 13.36
CA LYS A 508 0.52 -43.74 14.34
C LYS A 508 1.29 -42.77 15.25
N ASN A 509 2.52 -43.11 15.62
CA ASN A 509 3.36 -42.30 16.50
C ASN A 509 4.06 -41.20 15.70
N ILE A 510 4.38 -41.46 14.42
CA ILE A 510 4.87 -40.44 13.49
C ILE A 510 3.85 -39.32 13.38
N MET A 511 2.57 -39.67 13.14
CA MET A 511 1.51 -38.66 13.04
C MET A 511 1.32 -37.88 14.33
N LYS A 512 1.34 -38.53 15.51
CA LYS A 512 1.28 -37.82 16.80
C LYS A 512 2.39 -36.78 16.96
N ILE A 513 3.63 -37.15 16.62
CA ILE A 513 4.77 -36.23 16.69
C ILE A 513 4.57 -35.07 15.70
N ILE A 514 4.16 -35.37 14.47
CA ILE A 514 3.97 -34.35 13.44
C ILE A 514 2.84 -33.39 13.82
N ASP A 515 1.69 -33.91 14.26
CA ASP A 515 0.56 -33.09 14.69
C ASP A 515 0.96 -32.17 15.86
N ASN A 516 1.72 -32.69 16.83
CA ASN A 516 2.21 -31.88 17.94
C ASN A 516 3.25 -30.82 17.53
N ILE A 517 4.09 -31.11 16.51
CA ILE A 517 4.98 -30.09 15.93
C ILE A 517 4.15 -28.94 15.35
N PHE A 518 3.08 -29.23 14.61
CA PHE A 518 2.20 -28.18 14.08
C PHE A 518 1.50 -27.39 15.18
N GLU A 519 0.97 -28.07 16.21
CA GLU A 519 0.37 -27.38 17.38
C GLU A 519 1.36 -26.43 18.08
N GLN A 520 2.62 -26.84 18.22
CA GLN A 520 3.67 -25.98 18.79
C GLN A 520 4.02 -24.82 17.85
N VAL A 521 4.09 -25.04 16.54
CA VAL A 521 4.33 -23.97 15.56
C VAL A 521 3.19 -22.94 15.60
N ASP A 522 1.95 -23.42 15.62
CA ASP A 522 0.76 -22.59 15.70
C ASP A 522 0.76 -21.77 17.00
N GLY A 523 0.96 -22.43 18.14
CA GLY A 523 0.88 -21.81 19.46
C GLY A 523 2.04 -20.86 19.79
N LYS A 524 3.26 -21.18 19.34
CA LYS A 524 4.47 -20.41 19.71
C LYS A 524 4.87 -19.35 18.70
N PHE A 525 4.51 -19.50 17.42
CA PHE A 525 5.04 -18.64 16.35
C PHE A 525 3.97 -18.03 15.45
N LEU A 526 2.88 -18.73 15.14
CA LEU A 526 1.84 -18.15 14.27
C LEU A 526 0.81 -17.32 15.04
N ARG A 527 0.50 -17.68 16.29
CA ARG A 527 -0.44 -16.94 17.14
C ARG A 527 0.22 -15.80 17.91
N ASP A 528 1.53 -15.89 18.16
CA ASP A 528 2.32 -14.82 18.76
C ASP A 528 2.99 -13.99 17.66
N THR A 529 2.42 -12.82 17.37
CA THR A 529 2.92 -11.96 16.29
C THR A 529 4.22 -11.25 16.66
N GLY A 530 4.59 -11.18 17.94
CA GLY A 530 5.79 -10.47 18.40
C GLY A 530 7.08 -11.14 17.93
N VAL A 531 7.11 -12.47 17.87
CA VAL A 531 8.29 -13.23 17.43
C VAL A 531 8.52 -13.05 15.92
N VAL A 532 7.45 -13.19 15.12
CA VAL A 532 7.50 -13.00 13.67
C VAL A 532 7.86 -11.55 13.34
N TYR A 533 7.24 -10.58 14.01
CA TYR A 533 7.56 -9.17 13.84
C TYR A 533 9.04 -8.88 14.13
N LYS A 534 9.60 -9.40 15.22
CA LYS A 534 11.02 -9.20 15.57
C LYS A 534 11.95 -9.73 14.49
N TRP A 535 11.68 -10.90 13.93
CA TRP A 535 12.50 -11.46 12.85
C TRP A 535 12.37 -10.66 11.56
N THR A 536 11.15 -10.29 11.19
CA THR A 536 10.87 -9.42 10.04
C THR A 536 11.59 -8.09 10.17
N LYS A 537 11.48 -7.42 11.33
CA LYS A 537 12.18 -6.17 11.63
C LYS A 537 13.70 -6.31 11.49
N ASN A 538 14.29 -7.35 12.07
CA ASN A 538 15.74 -7.57 11.95
C ASN A 538 16.17 -7.81 10.50
N LEU A 539 15.39 -8.57 9.74
CA LEU A 539 15.62 -8.84 8.33
C LEU A 539 15.56 -7.55 7.51
N VAL A 540 14.48 -6.80 7.64
CA VAL A 540 14.25 -5.53 6.94
C VAL A 540 15.34 -4.52 7.29
N ASN A 541 15.68 -4.37 8.57
CA ASN A 541 16.76 -3.47 8.99
C ASN A 541 18.10 -3.86 8.38
N SER A 542 18.41 -5.16 8.30
CA SER A 542 19.63 -5.65 7.66
C SER A 542 19.69 -5.26 6.18
N ILE A 543 18.55 -5.29 5.48
CA ILE A 543 18.44 -4.87 4.08
C ILE A 543 18.57 -3.35 3.95
N LEU A 544 17.78 -2.58 4.70
CA LEU A 544 17.73 -1.12 4.58
C LEU A 544 19.06 -0.44 4.92
N HIS A 545 19.82 -0.97 5.88
CA HIS A 545 21.12 -0.42 6.26
C HIS A 545 22.30 -1.00 5.46
N HIS A 546 22.03 -1.79 4.42
CA HIS A 546 23.10 -2.28 3.56
C HIS A 546 23.80 -1.12 2.86
N GLU A 547 25.12 -1.05 3.03
CA GLU A 547 25.99 -0.09 2.36
C GLU A 547 26.05 -0.41 0.86
N LEU A 548 25.63 0.51 0.01
CA LEU A 548 25.58 0.31 -1.44
C LEU A 548 26.79 0.92 -2.15
N LEU A 549 27.00 2.22 -1.93
CA LEU A 549 28.05 2.98 -2.58
C LEU A 549 28.56 4.10 -1.68
N LYS A 550 29.59 4.80 -2.15
CA LYS A 550 30.09 6.01 -1.50
C LYS A 550 29.91 7.20 -2.43
N ASP A 551 29.45 8.30 -1.85
CA ASP A 551 29.28 9.60 -2.50
C ASP A 551 30.06 10.63 -1.67
N ASP A 552 31.09 11.24 -2.26
CA ASP A 552 32.04 12.14 -1.57
C ASP A 552 32.60 11.62 -0.23
N GLY A 553 32.77 10.29 -0.13
CA GLY A 553 33.29 9.61 1.05
C GLY A 553 32.23 9.24 2.09
N GLU A 554 30.99 9.72 1.95
CA GLU A 554 29.84 9.27 2.73
C GLU A 554 29.32 7.94 2.20
N ILE A 555 28.97 7.03 3.10
CA ILE A 555 28.35 5.75 2.74
C ILE A 555 26.86 6.01 2.51
N LYS A 556 26.34 5.60 1.35
CA LYS A 556 24.91 5.61 1.04
C LYS A 556 24.35 4.19 1.15
N THR A 557 23.23 4.07 1.83
CA THR A 557 22.51 2.80 2.09
C THR A 557 21.27 2.66 1.21
N ILE A 558 20.62 1.49 1.23
CA ILE A 558 19.30 1.32 0.60
C ILE A 558 18.29 2.32 1.17
N SER A 559 18.29 2.51 2.48
CA SER A 559 17.38 3.43 3.14
C SER A 559 17.56 4.86 2.66
N ASP A 560 18.81 5.29 2.42
CA ASP A 560 19.10 6.65 1.95
C ASP A 560 18.52 6.88 0.55
N ILE A 561 18.67 5.91 -0.36
CA ILE A 561 18.10 6.02 -1.71
C ILE A 561 16.58 6.05 -1.66
N ILE A 562 15.96 5.11 -0.95
CA ILE A 562 14.49 5.02 -0.85
C ILE A 562 13.91 6.31 -0.27
N ASN A 563 14.50 6.81 0.83
CA ASN A 563 14.03 8.02 1.47
C ASN A 563 14.31 9.26 0.64
N TYR A 564 15.46 9.36 -0.03
CA TYR A 564 15.74 10.46 -0.94
C TYR A 564 14.71 10.51 -2.07
N SER A 565 14.52 9.40 -2.80
CA SER A 565 13.57 9.32 -3.91
C SER A 565 12.14 9.61 -3.47
N TYR A 566 11.73 9.10 -2.30
CA TYR A 566 10.40 9.38 -1.77
C TYR A 566 10.21 10.85 -1.41
N LEU A 567 11.14 11.44 -0.65
CA LEU A 567 11.03 12.84 -0.22
C LEU A 567 11.23 13.83 -1.38
N SER A 568 12.08 13.53 -2.36
CA SER A 568 12.26 14.39 -3.53
C SER A 568 10.95 14.54 -4.30
N HIS A 569 10.24 13.42 -4.51
CA HIS A 569 8.97 13.43 -5.21
C HIS A 569 7.86 14.11 -4.42
N LEU A 570 7.77 13.83 -3.11
CA LEU A 570 6.78 14.52 -2.27
C LEU A 570 6.92 16.06 -2.30
N LYS A 571 8.15 16.55 -2.51
CA LYS A 571 8.43 17.97 -2.51
C LYS A 571 8.21 18.64 -3.88
N GLY A 572 8.12 17.90 -4.97
CA GLY A 572 8.22 18.49 -6.31
C GLY A 572 9.63 19.03 -6.59
N GLU A 573 10.64 18.25 -6.17
CA GLU A 573 12.05 18.51 -6.43
C GLU A 573 12.74 17.22 -6.94
N GLU A 574 12.13 16.61 -7.95
CA GLU A 574 12.54 15.39 -8.67
C GLU A 574 13.87 15.62 -9.37
N ARG A 575 14.95 15.51 -8.60
CA ARG A 575 16.32 15.58 -9.10
C ARG A 575 16.96 14.22 -8.95
N GLN A 576 17.67 13.81 -9.99
CA GLN A 576 18.50 12.62 -9.96
C GLN A 576 19.98 13.01 -9.82
N PRO A 577 20.50 13.21 -8.58
CA PRO A 577 21.92 13.46 -8.39
C PRO A 577 22.74 12.23 -8.79
N GLN A 578 24.02 12.44 -9.07
CA GLN A 578 24.91 11.40 -9.60
C GLN A 578 24.89 10.12 -8.75
N TRP A 579 24.87 10.22 -7.42
CA TRP A 579 24.84 9.05 -6.54
C TRP A 579 23.54 8.22 -6.64
N ILE A 580 22.40 8.84 -6.99
CA ILE A 580 21.15 8.11 -7.29
C ILE A 580 21.28 7.41 -8.64
N THR A 581 21.79 8.09 -9.67
CA THR A 581 22.06 7.49 -10.98
C THR A 581 23.01 6.30 -10.86
N ASP A 582 24.11 6.45 -10.13
CA ASP A 582 25.09 5.38 -9.87
C ASP A 582 24.45 4.20 -9.13
N ALA A 583 23.55 4.46 -8.18
CA ALA A 583 22.82 3.42 -7.48
C ALA A 583 21.85 2.67 -8.40
N ILE A 584 21.08 3.38 -9.24
CA ILE A 584 20.19 2.77 -10.23
C ILE A 584 20.99 1.88 -11.19
N GLU A 585 22.11 2.38 -11.71
CA GLU A 585 22.99 1.60 -12.58
C GLU A 585 23.53 0.35 -11.88
N LEU A 586 23.85 0.46 -10.59
CA LEU A 586 24.30 -0.68 -9.77
C LEU A 586 23.21 -1.76 -9.68
N PHE A 587 21.96 -1.38 -9.40
CA PHE A 587 20.82 -2.32 -9.41
C PHE A 587 20.56 -2.90 -10.81
N GLN A 588 20.77 -2.16 -11.88
CA GLN A 588 20.57 -2.67 -13.25
C GLN A 588 21.67 -3.65 -13.68
N LYS A 589 22.92 -3.42 -13.26
CA LYS A 589 24.09 -4.25 -13.63
C LYS A 589 24.21 -5.50 -12.76
N GLU A 590 23.72 -5.46 -11.52
CA GLU A 590 23.95 -6.51 -10.53
C GLU A 590 22.67 -6.87 -9.75
N ASN A 591 22.59 -8.12 -9.28
CA ASN A 591 21.53 -8.54 -8.37
C ASN A 591 21.89 -8.18 -6.93
N ILE A 592 21.76 -6.89 -6.60
CA ILE A 592 22.08 -6.32 -5.29
C ILE A 592 21.23 -6.95 -4.19
N ILE A 593 19.94 -7.17 -4.43
CA ILE A 593 19.07 -7.84 -3.46
C ILE A 593 19.60 -9.25 -3.15
N GLU A 594 20.02 -10.03 -4.15
CA GLU A 594 20.62 -11.34 -3.89
C GLU A 594 21.91 -11.24 -3.08
N LYS A 595 22.79 -10.27 -3.38
CA LYS A 595 24.03 -10.04 -2.62
C LYS A 595 23.73 -9.76 -1.14
N ILE A 596 22.72 -8.93 -0.88
CA ILE A 596 22.24 -8.61 0.49
C ILE A 596 21.70 -9.87 1.17
N LEU A 597 20.86 -10.65 0.48
CA LEU A 597 20.30 -11.88 1.04
C LEU A 597 21.41 -12.91 1.39
N ARG A 598 22.47 -12.99 0.58
CA ARG A 598 23.61 -13.89 0.82
C ARG A 598 24.52 -13.42 1.95
N LYS A 599 24.74 -12.11 2.07
CA LYS A 599 25.69 -11.52 3.02
C LYS A 599 25.03 -11.24 4.36
N ASP A 600 23.95 -10.45 4.38
CA ASP A 600 23.43 -9.82 5.59
C ASP A 600 22.22 -10.56 6.17
N VAL A 601 21.51 -11.35 5.36
CA VAL A 601 20.35 -12.14 5.80
C VAL A 601 20.73 -13.54 6.29
N LYS A 602 21.93 -14.01 5.92
CA LYS A 602 22.50 -15.24 6.47
C LYS A 602 22.61 -15.19 7.99
N ASP A 603 23.03 -14.06 8.56
CA ASP A 603 23.19 -13.92 10.00
C ASP A 603 21.85 -13.91 10.75
N VAL A 604 20.81 -13.35 10.15
CA VAL A 604 19.45 -13.37 10.69
C VAL A 604 18.89 -14.80 10.66
N THR A 605 19.07 -15.51 9.55
CA THR A 605 18.55 -16.89 9.40
C THR A 605 19.33 -17.94 10.18
N ASP A 606 20.64 -17.77 10.36
CA ASP A 606 21.46 -18.64 11.21
C ASP A 606 21.06 -18.54 12.69
N LYS A 607 20.49 -17.40 13.11
CA LYS A 607 19.88 -17.19 14.44
C LYS A 607 18.45 -17.73 14.51
N LEU A 608 17.67 -17.58 13.43
CA LEU A 608 16.28 -18.05 13.35
C LEU A 608 16.15 -19.57 13.59
N ILE A 609 17.06 -20.37 13.01
CA ILE A 609 17.01 -21.84 13.07
C ILE A 609 17.03 -22.37 14.51
N PRO A 610 18.00 -22.01 15.39
CA PRO A 610 17.96 -22.44 16.78
C PRO A 610 16.78 -21.86 17.56
N ASP A 611 16.39 -20.61 17.30
CA ASP A 611 15.28 -19.95 18.00
C ASP A 611 13.93 -20.64 17.71
N VAL A 612 13.69 -21.06 16.46
CA VAL A 612 12.48 -21.80 16.07
C VAL A 612 12.58 -23.28 16.44
N PHE A 613 13.58 -23.98 15.89
CA PHE A 613 13.64 -25.44 15.98
C PHE A 613 14.10 -25.95 17.35
N GLY A 614 14.74 -25.11 18.16
CA GLY A 614 15.11 -25.43 19.53
C GLY A 614 13.92 -25.38 20.49
N GLU A 615 12.88 -24.62 20.16
CA GLU A 615 11.66 -24.54 20.97
C GLU A 615 10.62 -25.60 20.61
N ILE A 616 10.72 -26.22 19.43
CA ILE A 616 9.79 -27.28 19.00
C ILE A 616 10.26 -28.64 19.54
N LEU A 617 9.62 -29.08 20.61
CA LEU A 617 9.92 -30.35 21.29
C LEU A 617 9.30 -31.54 20.54
N TYR A 618 9.91 -32.72 20.64
CA TYR A 618 9.22 -33.95 20.25
C TYR A 618 8.29 -34.42 21.36
N ILE A 619 6.96 -34.34 21.15
CA ILE A 619 5.96 -34.88 22.09
C ILE A 619 5.03 -35.85 21.34
N PRO A 620 4.99 -37.15 21.70
CA PRO A 620 5.93 -37.82 22.61
C PRO A 620 7.37 -37.79 22.06
N THR A 621 8.36 -37.94 22.94
CA THR A 621 9.76 -37.94 22.52
C THR A 621 10.05 -39.12 21.59
N ILE A 622 11.00 -38.97 20.67
CA ILE A 622 11.44 -40.06 19.79
C ILE A 622 11.75 -41.33 20.59
N LYS A 623 12.31 -41.19 21.81
CA LYS A 623 12.69 -42.30 22.69
C LYS A 623 11.48 -43.09 23.20
N GLU A 624 10.38 -42.42 23.53
CA GLU A 624 9.16 -43.04 24.04
C GLU A 624 8.43 -43.85 22.96
N VAL A 625 8.56 -43.43 21.71
CA VAL A 625 7.89 -44.09 20.57
C VAL A 625 8.79 -45.03 19.77
N LEU A 626 10.06 -45.14 20.16
CA LEU A 626 11.03 -46.01 19.49
C LEU A 626 10.82 -47.45 19.92
N GLU A 627 10.53 -48.30 18.95
CA GLU A 627 10.26 -49.72 19.16
C GLU A 627 11.35 -50.56 18.46
N TYR A 628 11.81 -51.62 19.10
CA TYR A 628 12.78 -52.54 18.48
C TYR A 628 12.05 -53.49 17.50
N ASP A 629 12.53 -53.57 16.27
CA ASP A 629 11.95 -54.36 15.17
C ASP A 629 12.79 -55.61 14.82
N GLY A 630 13.63 -56.06 15.75
CA GLY A 630 14.41 -57.29 15.66
C GLY A 630 13.79 -58.46 16.43
N THR A 631 14.26 -59.67 16.13
CA THR A 631 13.80 -60.93 16.75
C THR A 631 14.54 -61.28 18.05
N LEU A 632 15.79 -60.81 18.21
CA LEU A 632 16.65 -61.10 19.36
C LEU A 632 16.72 -59.92 20.34
N LYS A 633 16.51 -60.17 21.65
CA LYS A 633 16.65 -59.15 22.69
C LYS A 633 18.10 -58.68 22.80
N ILE A 634 18.32 -57.36 22.73
CA ILE A 634 19.64 -56.76 22.94
C ILE A 634 19.91 -56.65 24.45
N MET A 635 20.94 -57.35 24.96
CA MET A 635 21.29 -57.38 26.39
C MET A 635 22.72 -56.86 26.68
N GLY A 636 23.01 -56.59 27.96
CA GLY A 636 24.36 -56.27 28.45
C GLY A 636 24.97 -54.95 27.94
N ILE A 637 26.29 -54.98 27.68
CA ILE A 637 27.09 -53.82 27.26
C ILE A 637 26.62 -53.27 25.90
N LYS A 638 26.31 -54.14 24.93
CA LYS A 638 25.78 -53.77 23.61
C LYS A 638 24.47 -52.97 23.72
N GLY A 639 23.55 -53.41 24.59
CA GLY A 639 22.29 -52.69 24.86
C GLY A 639 22.49 -51.30 25.45
N ARG A 640 23.46 -51.13 26.35
CA ARG A 640 23.83 -49.81 26.89
C ARG A 640 24.40 -48.89 25.81
N GLN A 641 25.24 -49.41 24.92
CA GLN A 641 25.83 -48.63 23.83
C GLN A 641 24.80 -48.20 22.79
N ILE A 642 23.88 -49.09 22.41
CA ILE A 642 22.79 -48.79 21.47
C ILE A 642 21.87 -47.70 22.04
N ARG A 643 21.50 -47.78 23.33
CA ARG A 643 20.75 -46.71 24.00
C ARG A 643 21.50 -45.38 24.00
N ARG A 644 22.83 -45.40 24.16
CA ARG A 644 23.67 -44.19 24.11
C ARG A 644 23.72 -43.61 22.69
N ILE A 645 23.76 -44.44 21.65
CA ILE A 645 23.70 -44.03 20.24
C ILE A 645 22.34 -43.38 19.95
N ILE A 646 21.24 -44.03 20.35
CA ILE A 646 19.89 -43.47 20.19
C ILE A 646 19.77 -42.12 20.89
N ARG A 647 20.29 -41.97 22.13
CA ARG A 647 20.27 -40.69 22.86
C ARG A 647 21.05 -39.58 22.17
N LYS A 648 22.10 -39.91 21.41
CA LYS A 648 22.89 -38.93 20.66
C LYS A 648 22.27 -38.56 19.33
N PHE A 649 21.47 -39.44 18.75
CA PHE A 649 20.83 -39.23 17.45
C PHE A 649 19.46 -38.57 17.58
N ALA A 650 18.65 -39.03 18.53
CA ALA A 650 17.31 -38.52 18.81
C ALA A 650 17.39 -37.41 19.87
N GLY A 651 17.51 -36.16 19.38
CA GLY A 651 17.50 -34.96 20.19
C GLY A 651 16.20 -34.76 20.95
N LYS A 652 16.20 -33.80 21.89
CA LYS A 652 14.99 -33.42 22.65
C LYS A 652 14.01 -32.60 21.80
N ASP A 653 14.57 -31.86 20.85
CA ASP A 653 13.89 -30.97 19.91
C ASP A 653 14.40 -31.21 18.48
N ILE A 654 13.78 -30.50 17.52
CA ILE A 654 14.14 -30.60 16.11
C ILE A 654 15.59 -30.15 15.89
N TYR A 655 16.01 -29.06 16.53
CA TYR A 655 17.35 -28.49 16.36
C TYR A 655 18.47 -29.45 16.79
N ASP A 656 18.37 -30.03 17.99
CA ASP A 656 19.32 -31.01 18.53
C ASP A 656 19.41 -32.24 17.62
N THR A 657 18.29 -32.67 17.03
CA THR A 657 18.26 -33.78 16.08
C THR A 657 18.96 -33.41 14.79
N LEU A 658 18.65 -32.25 14.19
CA LEU A 658 19.33 -31.76 12.98
C LEU A 658 20.85 -31.62 13.20
N LYS A 659 21.27 -31.05 14.33
CA LYS A 659 22.68 -30.94 14.71
C LYS A 659 23.36 -32.30 14.79
N SER A 660 22.66 -33.29 15.35
CA SER A 660 23.16 -34.67 15.47
C SER A 660 23.24 -35.39 14.13
N LEU A 661 22.42 -34.98 13.15
CA LEU A 661 22.45 -35.45 11.75
C LEU A 661 23.55 -34.78 10.91
N GLY A 662 24.32 -33.85 11.47
CA GLY A 662 25.37 -33.13 10.75
C GLY A 662 24.85 -31.97 9.90
N TYR A 663 23.65 -31.46 10.19
CA TYR A 663 23.13 -30.24 9.57
C TYR A 663 24.08 -29.06 9.86
N LYS A 664 24.48 -28.34 8.79
CA LYS A 664 25.28 -27.12 8.86
C LYS A 664 24.38 -25.91 8.58
N ARG A 665 24.50 -24.88 9.42
CA ARG A 665 23.62 -23.68 9.41
C ARG A 665 23.56 -22.99 8.05
N SER A 666 24.70 -22.84 7.38
CA SER A 666 24.83 -22.15 6.08
C SER A 666 24.00 -22.73 4.93
N LYS A 667 23.56 -23.99 5.02
CA LYS A 667 22.94 -24.69 3.89
C LYS A 667 21.47 -24.32 3.66
N ALA A 668 20.73 -23.85 4.68
CA ALA A 668 19.31 -23.52 4.48
C ALA A 668 19.11 -22.28 3.60
N MET A 669 19.85 -21.20 3.86
CA MET A 669 19.76 -19.99 3.04
C MET A 669 20.23 -20.26 1.60
N GLU A 670 21.33 -21.02 1.45
CA GLU A 670 21.79 -21.47 0.12
C GLU A 670 20.69 -22.23 -0.61
N LEU A 671 19.98 -23.16 0.03
CA LEU A 671 18.88 -23.90 -0.60
C LEU A 671 17.67 -23.01 -0.95
N ILE A 672 17.36 -21.99 -0.14
CA ILE A 672 16.29 -21.03 -0.43
C ILE A 672 16.68 -20.18 -1.63
N LEU A 673 17.89 -19.63 -1.65
CA LEU A 673 18.38 -18.82 -2.75
C LEU A 673 18.71 -19.66 -4.00
N GLU A 674 18.93 -20.95 -3.91
CA GLU A 674 19.07 -21.83 -5.08
C GLU A 674 17.70 -22.20 -5.69
N ASP A 675 16.59 -21.93 -4.98
CA ASP A 675 15.26 -22.16 -5.53
C ASP A 675 14.99 -21.18 -6.69
N LYS A 676 14.65 -21.75 -7.85
CA LYS A 676 14.43 -21.00 -9.08
C LYS A 676 13.37 -19.90 -8.91
N LYS A 677 12.29 -20.17 -8.16
CA LYS A 677 11.22 -19.18 -7.95
C LYS A 677 11.70 -18.04 -7.06
N VAL A 678 12.50 -18.34 -6.05
CA VAL A 678 13.10 -17.31 -5.19
C VAL A 678 14.03 -16.43 -6.01
N GLN A 679 14.84 -17.02 -6.88
CA GLN A 679 15.71 -16.26 -7.79
C GLN A 679 14.92 -15.37 -8.76
N GLU A 680 13.84 -15.88 -9.35
CA GLU A 680 12.92 -15.10 -10.19
C GLU A 680 12.32 -13.92 -9.39
N MET A 681 11.85 -14.16 -8.16
CA MET A 681 11.32 -13.10 -7.28
C MET A 681 12.37 -12.05 -6.90
N VAL A 682 13.57 -12.48 -6.54
CA VAL A 682 14.67 -11.60 -6.13
C VAL A 682 15.12 -10.73 -7.30
N SER A 683 15.26 -11.31 -8.49
CA SER A 683 15.58 -10.57 -9.71
C SER A 683 14.49 -9.55 -10.05
N LEU A 684 13.22 -9.93 -9.94
CA LEU A 684 12.10 -9.02 -10.18
C LEU A 684 12.08 -7.87 -9.18
N LEU A 685 12.32 -8.15 -7.90
CA LEU A 685 12.38 -7.13 -6.85
C LEU A 685 13.53 -6.14 -7.10
N ASN A 686 14.70 -6.66 -7.50
CA ASN A 686 15.87 -5.85 -7.82
C ASN A 686 15.59 -4.88 -8.99
N GLN A 687 14.95 -5.37 -10.06
CA GLN A 687 14.54 -4.55 -11.20
C GLN A 687 13.46 -3.52 -10.83
N ARG A 688 12.46 -3.92 -10.06
CA ARG A 688 11.38 -3.02 -9.62
C ARG A 688 11.90 -1.91 -8.71
N LEU A 689 12.84 -2.21 -7.81
CA LEU A 689 13.42 -1.19 -6.94
C LEU A 689 14.12 -0.11 -7.77
N ALA A 690 14.96 -0.50 -8.72
CA ALA A 690 15.61 0.43 -9.64
C ALA A 690 14.60 1.27 -10.42
N SER A 691 13.57 0.63 -10.98
CA SER A 691 12.54 1.35 -11.75
C SER A 691 11.75 2.33 -10.90
N VAL A 692 11.37 1.99 -9.67
CA VAL A 692 10.62 2.90 -8.78
C VAL A 692 11.48 4.10 -8.37
N ILE A 693 12.76 3.87 -8.06
CA ILE A 693 13.71 4.93 -7.71
C ILE A 693 13.88 5.90 -8.89
N ASP A 694 14.08 5.37 -10.11
CA ASP A 694 14.21 6.19 -11.33
C ASP A 694 12.91 6.97 -11.58
N SER A 695 11.76 6.29 -11.52
CA SER A 695 10.44 6.91 -11.67
C SER A 695 10.19 8.11 -10.75
N PHE A 696 10.64 8.06 -9.49
CA PHE A 696 10.40 9.14 -8.50
C PHE A 696 11.44 10.27 -8.58
N THR A 697 12.49 10.11 -9.37
CA THR A 697 13.61 11.07 -9.40
C THR A 697 13.93 11.60 -10.79
N ASN A 698 13.27 11.07 -11.83
CA ASN A 698 13.60 11.33 -13.22
C ASN A 698 12.36 11.47 -14.09
N GLU A 699 12.03 12.71 -14.41
CA GLU A 699 10.95 13.04 -15.32
C GLU A 699 11.34 12.97 -16.81
N ASP A 700 12.63 12.80 -17.12
CA ASP A 700 13.13 12.78 -18.50
C ASP A 700 13.00 11.41 -19.19
N ILE A 701 12.41 10.43 -18.49
CA ILE A 701 12.12 9.09 -19.00
C ILE A 701 11.30 9.20 -20.31
N PRO A 702 11.79 8.68 -21.46
CA PRO A 702 11.17 8.91 -22.77
C PRO A 702 9.67 8.57 -22.85
N GLU A 703 9.26 7.48 -22.20
CA GLU A 703 7.89 6.99 -22.17
C GLU A 703 6.95 7.88 -21.33
N TYR A 704 7.52 8.63 -20.37
CA TYR A 704 6.80 9.51 -19.46
C TYR A 704 6.82 10.98 -19.88
N ARG A 705 7.78 11.40 -20.71
CA ARG A 705 7.98 12.81 -21.11
C ARG A 705 6.74 13.54 -21.64
N LYS A 706 5.77 12.81 -22.20
CA LYS A 706 4.50 13.38 -22.67
C LYS A 706 3.56 13.82 -21.53
N PHE A 707 3.80 13.32 -20.32
CA PHE A 707 3.05 13.62 -19.10
C PHE A 707 3.84 14.53 -18.14
N ALA A 708 5.17 14.42 -18.10
CA ALA A 708 6.04 15.18 -17.21
C ALA A 708 5.86 16.71 -17.31
N TYR A 709 6.00 17.41 -16.19
CA TYR A 709 6.05 18.87 -16.10
C TYR A 709 6.97 19.32 -14.94
N LYS A 710 8.17 19.80 -15.27
CA LYS A 710 9.28 19.94 -14.32
C LYS A 710 9.18 21.03 -13.26
N GLU A 711 8.22 21.93 -13.37
CA GLU A 711 8.10 23.11 -12.51
C GLU A 711 6.89 23.01 -11.56
N ASP A 712 6.96 22.13 -10.56
CA ASP A 712 5.80 21.79 -9.70
C ASP A 712 5.40 22.86 -8.67
N ASN A 713 6.39 23.65 -8.26
CA ASN A 713 6.26 24.58 -7.14
C ASN A 713 6.16 26.05 -7.54
N ASN A 714 6.63 26.41 -8.74
CA ASN A 714 6.60 27.79 -9.25
C ASN A 714 6.43 27.75 -10.76
N THR A 715 5.21 27.91 -11.23
CA THR A 715 4.89 27.84 -12.66
C THR A 715 3.92 28.91 -13.09
N PHE A 716 4.01 29.29 -14.36
CA PHE A 716 3.08 30.18 -15.02
C PHE A 716 2.48 29.49 -16.25
N PHE A 717 1.15 29.41 -16.28
CA PHE A 717 0.40 28.88 -17.42
C PHE A 717 -0.28 30.01 -18.18
N GLU A 718 -0.13 30.00 -19.51
CA GLU A 718 -1.07 30.68 -20.41
C GLU A 718 -1.97 29.63 -21.06
N ILE A 719 -3.26 29.71 -20.81
CA ILE A 719 -4.25 28.77 -21.31
C ILE A 719 -5.04 29.41 -22.44
N PHE A 720 -4.89 28.81 -23.62
CA PHE A 720 -5.64 29.15 -24.83
C PHE A 720 -6.58 28.00 -25.17
N PHE A 721 -7.88 28.27 -25.15
CA PHE A 721 -8.87 27.28 -25.56
C PHE A 721 -9.14 27.37 -27.06
N LYS A 722 -9.00 26.24 -27.76
CA LYS A 722 -9.35 26.08 -29.16
C LYS A 722 -10.61 25.20 -29.24
N GLU A 723 -11.71 25.79 -29.72
CA GLU A 723 -12.87 25.01 -30.08
C GLU A 723 -12.46 23.96 -31.12
N ALA A 724 -12.78 22.70 -30.84
CA ALA A 724 -12.54 21.63 -31.80
C ALA A 724 -13.35 21.89 -33.07
N ASN A 725 -12.66 22.21 -34.17
CA ASN A 725 -13.27 22.20 -35.49
C ASN A 725 -13.78 20.77 -35.73
N GLY A 726 -15.05 20.59 -36.06
CA GLY A 726 -15.65 19.27 -36.34
C GLY A 726 -15.12 18.61 -37.63
N GLY A 727 -13.81 18.58 -37.86
CA GLY A 727 -13.13 18.09 -39.04
C GLY A 727 -12.36 16.79 -38.79
N GLU A 728 -12.71 15.78 -39.59
CA GLU A 728 -12.07 14.47 -39.83
C GLU A 728 -11.40 13.73 -38.65
N LEU A 729 -12.14 12.71 -38.20
CA LEU A 729 -11.67 11.56 -37.42
C LEU A 729 -10.44 10.91 -38.10
N ILE A 730 -9.24 11.25 -37.64
CA ILE A 730 -8.06 10.45 -37.94
C ILE A 730 -8.06 9.27 -36.96
N SER A 731 -8.52 8.11 -37.44
CA SER A 731 -8.29 6.84 -36.76
C SER A 731 -6.79 6.55 -36.75
N ARG A 732 -6.14 6.72 -35.60
CA ARG A 732 -4.83 6.12 -35.33
C ARG A 732 -5.01 5.05 -34.26
N GLU A 733 -4.96 3.79 -34.69
CA GLU A 733 -4.62 2.67 -33.82
C GLU A 733 -3.15 2.81 -33.42
N GLU A 734 -2.86 3.62 -32.40
CA GLU A 734 -1.60 3.45 -31.66
C GLU A 734 -1.85 2.34 -30.63
N SER A 735 -1.37 1.15 -30.99
CA SER A 735 -1.31 0.00 -30.09
C SER A 735 -0.35 0.33 -28.95
N PHE A 736 -0.91 0.62 -27.77
CA PHE A 736 -0.16 0.51 -26.53
C PHE A 736 0.22 -0.96 -26.33
N PRO A 737 1.45 -1.29 -25.92
CA PRO A 737 1.73 -2.63 -25.46
C PRO A 737 0.89 -2.87 -24.21
N LEU A 738 -0.16 -3.68 -24.36
CA LEU A 738 -0.89 -4.28 -23.25
C LEU A 738 0.12 -5.09 -22.44
N VAL A 739 0.62 -4.52 -21.35
CA VAL A 739 1.22 -5.33 -20.28
C VAL A 739 0.05 -6.07 -19.65
N GLY A 740 -0.13 -7.32 -20.07
CA GLY A 740 -1.19 -8.18 -19.57
C GLY A 740 -1.13 -8.35 -18.05
N PRO A 741 -2.23 -8.77 -17.42
CA PRO A 741 -2.23 -9.08 -15.99
C PRO A 741 -1.22 -10.20 -15.73
N MET A 742 -0.16 -9.90 -14.99
CA MET A 742 0.64 -10.94 -14.33
C MET A 742 0.01 -11.18 -12.96
N ASP A 743 -0.64 -12.34 -12.83
CA ASP A 743 -1.14 -12.92 -11.58
C ASP A 743 -0.07 -13.00 -10.48
#